data_AF-A0A386ZCR3-F1
#
_entry.id   AF-A0A386ZCR3-F1
#
_cell.length_a   1.000
_cell.length_b   1.000
_cell.length_c   1.000
_cell.angle_alpha   90.00
_cell.angle_beta   90.00
_cell.angle_gamma   90.00
#
_symmetry.space_group_name_H-M   'P 1'
#
loop_
_entity.id
_entity.type
_entity.pdbx_description
1 polymer ?
#
loop_
_entity_poly.entity_id
_entity_poly.type
_entity_poly.pdbx_seq_one_letter_code
_entity_poly.pdbx_strand_id
1 'polypeptide(L)'
;MRTTASTGWWREASRNDVTEAWCTARQWRQHSAVAATAEKRLTAQISERYGIDLTRTIAIDAPADAAAIHHLLTRAAWRQALAPDDAVHGDALADDPATRRAESEALYALVAEHARATRLAIDDGRHDATAAVAEAGLQAVGSGQQWLREFDRAPELAYARVLIAPDATTRLAIYDSAQRLHSHENNPLISDQGRSARIASEVAVVEELGEPGRTWLDAWRADPETAYHHVLDNRHIHKELEGRAEKIVSAQRRDAESLLRGRTEKWCATAGRAEILDAWSTARTWREDSPLAATIHDRLNSQILERFGLDLTADHATDLDQVRGLLDQAAWRVAAAKMDPTALTAAQAETDERQRHEHDQLYKLVTDHSAATDEYLSHGDNRSNTSDPGRGQRATAISAVEDQLRDVGPLGQRWLREFDADPHRAYARVLVAPDAPTRRQLHDAVQQLHDSQITGPTRTPRLDHDQAVTAVEATGDAGRRWLEAWRSNPHAAVRRVLEDRYTVTESLRAPKQPASRPTRRGRAASPRREPRPRPQPKTWTVSDLDKARGWLAEHDPEWLAVRDWKIANLSDTTSGRQSVENAIVERYRHATSPDPVEREGARATAIADHDSAERTDAIQTQLANRGVDPALQRIRMSLEQDNAIPLHAVVARPVSHAAEQVADQPRGVELDQHLGRAPDDALSL
;
A
#
# COMPACT_ATOMS: atom_id res chain seq x y z
N MET A 1 20.00 47.06 -5.24
CA MET A 1 19.42 48.42 -5.09
C MET A 1 19.62 49.34 -6.31
N ARG A 2 20.82 49.49 -6.91
CA ARG A 2 20.96 50.33 -8.14
C ARG A 2 20.20 49.75 -9.34
N THR A 3 20.10 48.43 -9.40
CA THR A 3 19.37 47.67 -10.43
C THR A 3 17.85 47.83 -10.37
N THR A 4 17.27 48.24 -9.22
CA THR A 4 15.81 48.49 -9.10
C THR A 4 15.38 49.77 -9.82
N ALA A 5 16.32 50.53 -10.38
CA ALA A 5 16.07 51.63 -11.31
C ALA A 5 15.81 51.15 -12.75
N SER A 6 16.23 49.94 -13.10
CA SER A 6 16.13 49.41 -14.46
C SER A 6 14.71 48.96 -14.76
N THR A 7 14.15 49.40 -15.89
CA THR A 7 12.87 48.92 -16.41
C THR A 7 12.90 47.43 -16.72
N GLY A 8 14.05 46.88 -17.13
CA GLY A 8 14.23 45.44 -17.35
C GLY A 8 14.08 44.63 -16.07
N TRP A 9 14.63 45.12 -14.95
CA TRP A 9 14.50 44.45 -13.66
C TRP A 9 13.04 44.34 -13.23
N TRP A 10 12.24 45.41 -13.36
CA TRP A 10 10.83 45.35 -12.97
C TRP A 10 9.99 44.40 -13.83
N ARG A 11 10.35 44.23 -15.11
CA ARG A 11 9.66 43.28 -15.99
C ARG A 11 9.88 41.84 -15.55
N GLU A 12 11.05 41.52 -15.03
CA GLU A 12 11.48 40.16 -14.66
C GLU A 12 11.34 39.87 -13.17
N ALA A 13 11.32 40.90 -12.32
CA ALA A 13 11.29 40.75 -10.87
C ALA A 13 10.00 40.06 -10.42
N SER A 14 10.16 38.96 -9.68
CA SER A 14 9.08 38.29 -8.98
C SER A 14 8.58 39.12 -7.80
N ARG A 15 7.40 38.80 -7.28
CA ARG A 15 6.87 39.42 -6.05
C ARG A 15 7.82 39.25 -4.86
N ASN A 16 8.55 38.14 -4.81
CA ASN A 16 9.53 37.89 -3.75
C ASN A 16 10.74 38.82 -3.89
N ASP A 17 11.25 39.00 -5.11
CA ASP A 17 12.37 39.93 -5.38
C ASP A 17 12.00 41.37 -5.04
N VAL A 18 10.76 41.78 -5.34
CA VAL A 18 10.24 43.11 -4.99
C VAL A 18 10.11 43.28 -3.47
N THR A 19 9.61 42.25 -2.77
CA THR A 19 9.48 42.24 -1.31
C THR A 19 10.84 42.37 -0.64
N GLU A 20 11.80 41.52 -1.03
CA GLU A 20 13.14 41.49 -0.48
C GLU A 20 13.89 42.80 -0.76
N ALA A 21 13.79 43.32 -1.99
CA ALA A 21 14.41 44.58 -2.37
C ALA A 21 13.84 45.77 -1.59
N TRP A 22 12.52 45.80 -1.33
CA TRP A 22 11.89 46.85 -0.54
C TRP A 22 12.27 46.78 0.94
N CYS A 23 12.22 45.58 1.54
CA CYS A 23 12.60 45.38 2.94
C CYS A 23 14.06 45.77 3.18
N THR A 24 14.95 45.34 2.28
CA THR A 24 16.37 45.70 2.31
C THR A 24 16.56 47.21 2.14
N ALA A 25 15.84 47.86 1.21
CA ALA A 25 15.94 49.31 1.04
C ALA A 25 15.47 50.08 2.28
N ARG A 26 14.37 49.64 2.92
CA ARG A 26 13.83 50.28 4.12
C ARG A 26 14.73 50.11 5.34
N GLN A 27 15.29 48.91 5.55
CA GLN A 27 16.20 48.65 6.66
C GLN A 27 17.47 49.51 6.57
N TRP A 28 17.96 49.76 5.37
CA TRP A 28 19.21 50.50 5.14
C TRP A 28 19.03 52.00 4.90
N ARG A 29 17.80 52.52 4.87
CA ARG A 29 17.50 53.91 4.47
C ARG A 29 18.19 54.97 5.32
N GLN A 30 18.33 54.71 6.63
CA GLN A 30 18.95 55.65 7.57
C GLN A 30 20.48 55.66 7.42
N HIS A 31 21.05 54.62 6.80
CA HIS A 31 22.49 54.42 6.68
C HIS A 31 23.00 54.67 5.25
N SER A 32 22.10 54.78 4.26
CA SER A 32 22.47 54.93 2.85
C SER A 32 21.46 55.77 2.07
N ALA A 33 21.93 56.87 1.49
CA ALA A 33 21.13 57.71 0.60
C ALA A 33 20.63 56.94 -0.64
N VAL A 34 21.40 55.94 -1.10
CA VAL A 34 20.99 55.06 -2.20
C VAL A 34 19.82 54.17 -1.77
N ALA A 35 19.84 53.68 -0.53
CA ALA A 35 18.76 52.87 0.03
C ALA A 35 17.48 53.68 0.27
N ALA A 36 17.60 54.89 0.83
CA ALA A 36 16.47 55.80 0.99
C ALA A 36 15.83 56.18 -0.36
N THR A 37 16.65 56.40 -1.40
CA THR A 37 16.15 56.67 -2.76
C THR A 37 15.50 55.42 -3.37
N ALA A 38 16.06 54.24 -3.13
CA ALA A 38 15.50 52.97 -3.60
C ALA A 38 14.16 52.65 -2.91
N GLU A 39 14.02 52.85 -1.60
CA GLU A 39 12.76 52.63 -0.87
C GLU A 39 11.65 53.54 -1.41
N LYS A 40 11.92 54.84 -1.60
CA LYS A 40 10.95 55.77 -2.18
C LYS A 40 10.51 55.33 -3.58
N ARG A 41 11.47 54.92 -4.43
CA ARG A 41 11.17 54.44 -5.78
C ARG A 41 10.37 53.14 -5.77
N LEU A 42 10.80 52.15 -4.99
CA LEU A 42 10.11 50.86 -4.85
C LEU A 42 8.70 51.06 -4.29
N THR A 43 8.51 51.98 -3.34
CA THR A 43 7.19 52.32 -2.81
C THR A 43 6.27 52.93 -3.87
N ALA A 44 6.78 53.90 -4.65
CA ALA A 44 6.02 54.48 -5.76
C ALA A 44 5.66 53.44 -6.83
N GLN A 45 6.62 52.58 -7.21
CA GLN A 45 6.41 51.53 -8.20
C GLN A 45 5.49 50.40 -7.69
N ILE A 46 5.53 50.07 -6.40
CA ILE A 46 4.58 49.12 -5.80
C ILE A 46 3.17 49.71 -5.80
N SER A 47 3.04 50.99 -5.47
CA SER A 47 1.75 51.69 -5.56
C SER A 47 1.22 51.77 -7.00
N GLU A 48 2.09 52.02 -7.97
CA GLU A 48 1.72 52.11 -9.39
C GLU A 48 1.36 50.73 -9.97
N ARG A 49 2.23 49.73 -9.75
CA ARG A 49 2.07 48.38 -10.32
C ARG A 49 1.01 47.55 -9.63
N TYR A 50 0.84 47.70 -8.31
CA TYR A 50 -0.04 46.85 -7.51
C TYR A 50 -1.16 47.63 -6.81
N GLY A 51 -1.22 48.96 -6.93
CA GLY A 51 -2.25 49.75 -6.24
C GLY A 51 -2.11 49.79 -4.71
N ILE A 52 -0.95 49.43 -4.16
CA ILE A 52 -0.70 49.38 -2.71
C ILE A 52 0.13 50.58 -2.27
N ASP A 53 -0.47 51.44 -1.44
CA ASP A 53 0.25 52.54 -0.80
C ASP A 53 0.90 52.08 0.52
N LEU A 54 2.12 51.55 0.42
CA LEU A 54 2.89 51.08 1.59
C LEU A 54 3.19 52.19 2.60
N THR A 55 3.09 53.47 2.24
CA THR A 55 3.29 54.58 3.20
C THR A 55 2.11 54.74 4.16
N ARG A 56 0.91 54.33 3.74
CA ARG A 56 -0.30 54.31 4.57
C ARG A 56 -0.49 52.99 5.30
N THR A 57 -0.05 51.88 4.70
CA THR A 57 -0.27 50.54 5.25
C THR A 57 0.73 50.16 6.34
N ILE A 58 1.95 50.69 6.29
CA ILE A 58 3.02 50.35 7.24
C ILE A 58 3.45 51.62 7.97
N ALA A 59 3.36 51.61 9.31
CA ALA A 59 3.77 52.74 10.13
C ALA A 59 5.21 53.18 9.79
N ILE A 60 5.44 54.48 9.77
CA ILE A 60 6.68 55.10 9.26
C ILE A 60 7.93 54.52 9.95
N ASP A 61 7.83 54.14 11.22
CA ASP A 61 8.93 53.63 12.04
C ASP A 61 8.87 52.13 12.34
N ALA A 62 7.88 51.40 11.81
CA ALA A 62 7.80 49.95 12.00
C ALA A 62 8.88 49.21 11.18
N PRO A 63 9.46 48.13 11.72
CA PRO A 63 10.35 47.26 10.95
C PRO A 63 9.59 46.65 9.76
N ALA A 64 10.30 46.48 8.65
CA ALA A 64 9.74 45.88 7.44
C ALA A 64 9.52 44.38 7.66
N ASP A 65 8.28 43.95 7.81
CA ASP A 65 7.92 42.53 7.79
C ASP A 65 7.76 42.06 6.33
N ALA A 66 8.69 41.20 5.90
CA ALA A 66 8.70 40.64 4.55
C ALA A 66 7.46 39.77 4.28
N ALA A 67 6.95 39.04 5.29
CA ALA A 67 5.78 38.19 5.12
C ALA A 67 4.54 39.04 4.84
N ALA A 68 4.30 40.07 5.65
CA ALA A 68 3.18 41.00 5.48
C ALA A 68 3.18 41.67 4.09
N ILE A 69 4.35 42.09 3.61
CA ILE A 69 4.47 42.76 2.31
C ILE A 69 4.28 41.79 1.15
N HIS A 70 4.84 40.58 1.25
CA HIS A 70 4.63 39.53 0.27
C HIS A 70 3.13 39.19 0.15
N HIS A 71 2.43 39.12 1.27
CA HIS A 71 0.98 38.89 1.31
C HIS A 71 0.20 40.04 0.68
N LEU A 72 0.55 41.30 0.96
CA LEU A 72 -0.09 42.46 0.33
C LEU A 72 0.10 42.44 -1.19
N LEU A 73 1.32 42.26 -1.67
CA LEU A 73 1.63 42.19 -3.11
C LEU A 73 0.91 41.02 -3.79
N THR A 74 0.82 39.88 -3.12
CA THR A 74 0.06 38.71 -3.62
C THR A 74 -1.42 38.99 -3.71
N ARG A 75 -1.99 39.67 -2.72
CA ARG A 75 -3.41 40.10 -2.72
C ARG A 75 -3.72 41.09 -3.83
N ALA A 76 -2.83 42.04 -4.11
CA ALA A 76 -3.02 43.01 -5.20
C ALA A 76 -2.89 42.38 -6.59
N ALA A 77 -1.90 41.50 -6.79
CA ALA A 77 -1.77 40.75 -8.05
C ALA A 77 -3.02 39.89 -8.31
N TRP A 78 -3.61 39.33 -7.25
CA TRP A 78 -4.88 38.61 -7.33
C TRP A 78 -6.05 39.52 -7.72
N ARG A 79 -6.17 40.71 -7.10
CA ARG A 79 -7.19 41.71 -7.50
C ARG A 79 -7.05 42.17 -8.95
N GLN A 80 -5.83 42.30 -9.46
CA GLN A 80 -5.58 42.67 -10.86
C GLN A 80 -5.90 41.52 -11.82
N ALA A 81 -5.59 40.27 -11.45
CA ALA A 81 -5.97 39.10 -12.22
C ALA A 81 -7.50 38.88 -12.27
N LEU A 82 -8.22 39.39 -11.26
CA LEU A 82 -9.67 39.33 -11.16
C LEU A 82 -10.40 40.58 -11.66
N ALA A 83 -9.69 41.70 -11.87
CA ALA A 83 -10.27 42.87 -12.48
C ALA A 83 -10.48 42.54 -13.97
N PRO A 84 -11.73 42.52 -14.47
CA PRO A 84 -11.97 42.19 -15.87
C PRO A 84 -11.34 43.27 -16.75
N ASP A 85 -10.39 42.88 -17.61
CA ASP A 85 -9.98 43.68 -18.76
C ASP A 85 -11.17 43.70 -19.74
N ASP A 86 -12.03 44.69 -19.55
CA ASP A 86 -13.31 44.90 -20.23
C ASP A 86 -14.37 43.79 -20.04
N ALA A 87 -15.54 44.25 -19.58
CA ALA A 87 -16.72 43.46 -19.29
C ALA A 87 -17.15 42.56 -20.46
N VAL A 88 -17.57 41.32 -20.17
CA VAL A 88 -18.77 40.62 -20.72
C VAL A 88 -18.84 39.13 -20.28
N HIS A 89 -17.85 38.51 -19.60
CA HIS A 89 -17.93 37.08 -19.18
C HIS A 89 -17.80 36.86 -17.66
N GLY A 90 -18.63 37.54 -16.86
CA GLY A 90 -18.60 37.47 -15.40
C GLY A 90 -19.10 36.15 -14.77
N ASP A 91 -19.87 35.34 -15.50
CA ASP A 91 -20.53 34.16 -14.91
C ASP A 91 -19.72 32.85 -15.02
N ALA A 92 -18.75 32.76 -15.92
CA ALA A 92 -18.03 31.50 -16.18
C ALA A 92 -16.78 31.29 -15.30
N LEU A 93 -16.18 32.36 -14.78
CA LEU A 93 -14.95 32.29 -13.95
C LEU A 93 -15.23 32.24 -12.44
N ALA A 94 -16.44 32.63 -12.00
CA ALA A 94 -16.86 32.52 -10.60
C ALA A 94 -17.03 31.06 -10.13
N ASP A 95 -17.14 30.10 -11.07
CA ASP A 95 -17.37 28.68 -10.76
C ASP A 95 -16.11 27.80 -10.86
N ASP A 96 -14.94 28.37 -11.18
CA ASP A 96 -13.68 27.60 -11.24
C ASP A 96 -13.33 27.03 -9.85
N PRO A 97 -13.16 25.71 -9.68
CA PRO A 97 -12.77 25.09 -8.41
C PRO A 97 -11.46 25.66 -7.84
N ALA A 98 -10.53 26.13 -8.67
CA ALA A 98 -9.30 26.76 -8.18
C ALA A 98 -9.59 28.13 -7.51
N THR A 99 -10.48 28.94 -8.10
CA THR A 99 -10.94 30.22 -7.54
C THR A 99 -11.67 30.02 -6.23
N ARG A 100 -12.62 29.07 -6.15
CA ARG A 100 -13.35 28.75 -4.90
C ARG A 100 -12.43 28.24 -3.80
N ARG A 101 -11.39 27.48 -4.17
CA ARG A 101 -10.37 27.02 -3.22
C ARG A 101 -9.54 28.19 -2.68
N ALA A 102 -9.06 29.08 -3.56
CA ALA A 102 -8.28 30.24 -3.15
C ALA A 102 -9.09 31.24 -2.30
N GLU A 103 -10.38 31.44 -2.62
CA GLU A 103 -11.28 32.25 -1.80
C GLU A 103 -11.52 31.64 -0.41
N SER A 104 -11.67 30.31 -0.35
CA SER A 104 -11.81 29.60 0.92
C SER A 104 -10.53 29.72 1.75
N GLU A 105 -9.36 29.48 1.16
CA GLU A 105 -8.06 29.61 1.82
C GLU A 105 -7.82 31.05 2.33
N ALA A 106 -8.17 32.07 1.53
CA ALA A 106 -8.07 33.47 1.93
C ALA A 106 -9.05 33.84 3.06
N LEU A 107 -10.29 33.34 3.02
CA LEU A 107 -11.25 33.48 4.11
C LEU A 107 -10.68 32.86 5.39
N TYR A 108 -10.19 31.63 5.34
CA TYR A 108 -9.61 30.97 6.53
C TYR A 108 -8.38 31.68 7.07
N ALA A 109 -7.51 32.21 6.21
CA ALA A 109 -6.36 33.00 6.64
C ALA A 109 -6.79 34.29 7.36
N LEU A 110 -7.79 35.01 6.81
CA LEU A 110 -8.37 36.19 7.46
C LEU A 110 -9.05 35.85 8.78
N VAL A 111 -9.75 34.72 8.83
CA VAL A 111 -10.39 34.28 10.05
C VAL A 111 -9.35 33.87 11.11
N ALA A 112 -8.27 33.19 10.73
CA ALA A 112 -7.19 32.79 11.63
C ALA A 112 -6.41 34.00 12.15
N GLU A 113 -6.13 35.00 11.32
CA GLU A 113 -5.49 36.25 11.75
C GLU A 113 -6.40 37.08 12.66
N HIS A 114 -7.70 37.18 12.35
CA HIS A 114 -8.67 37.81 13.24
C HIS A 114 -8.68 37.11 14.60
N ALA A 115 -8.72 35.79 14.58
CA ALA A 115 -8.71 34.97 15.78
C ALA A 115 -7.49 35.18 16.66
N ARG A 116 -6.31 35.12 16.05
CA ARG A 116 -5.05 35.33 16.73
C ARG A 116 -4.95 36.74 17.33
N ALA A 117 -5.33 37.76 16.56
CA ALA A 117 -5.26 39.14 16.99
C ALA A 117 -6.26 39.44 18.14
N THR A 118 -7.47 38.86 18.09
CA THR A 118 -8.45 39.01 19.17
C THR A 118 -8.02 38.28 20.45
N ARG A 119 -7.43 37.09 20.35
CA ARG A 119 -6.90 36.35 21.53
C ARG A 119 -5.79 37.15 22.22
N LEU A 120 -4.82 37.63 21.46
CA LEU A 120 -3.75 38.50 21.98
C LEU A 120 -4.31 39.79 22.61
N ALA A 121 -5.36 40.37 22.01
CA ALA A 121 -6.02 41.56 22.54
C ALA A 121 -6.75 41.32 23.88
N ILE A 122 -7.28 40.11 24.11
CA ILE A 122 -7.89 39.72 25.39
C ILE A 122 -6.82 39.64 26.48
N ASP A 123 -5.65 39.05 26.16
CA ASP A 123 -4.55 38.89 27.11
C ASP A 123 -3.88 40.24 27.46
N ASP A 124 -3.72 41.14 26.49
CA ASP A 124 -3.00 42.43 26.66
C ASP A 124 -3.92 43.65 26.90
N GLY A 125 -5.24 43.49 26.83
CA GLY A 125 -6.23 44.57 27.03
C GLY A 125 -6.19 45.70 25.98
N ARG A 126 -5.49 45.50 24.85
CA ARG A 126 -5.43 46.44 23.73
C ARG A 126 -6.03 45.80 22.49
N HIS A 127 -7.04 46.46 21.90
CA HIS A 127 -7.48 46.11 20.55
C HIS A 127 -6.35 46.41 19.56
N ASP A 128 -5.71 45.34 19.10
CA ASP A 128 -4.52 45.42 18.28
C ASP A 128 -4.86 45.79 16.82
N ALA A 129 -4.02 46.57 16.16
CA ALA A 129 -4.26 47.05 14.79
C ALA A 129 -4.45 45.90 13.78
N THR A 130 -3.88 44.74 14.11
CA THR A 130 -3.97 43.48 13.37
C THR A 130 -5.41 42.93 13.33
N ALA A 131 -6.17 43.06 14.43
CA ALA A 131 -7.56 42.60 14.49
C ALA A 131 -8.46 43.43 13.56
N ALA A 132 -8.30 44.75 13.56
CA ALA A 132 -9.06 45.65 12.70
C ALA A 132 -8.80 45.40 11.19
N VAL A 133 -7.57 45.03 10.83
CA VAL A 133 -7.20 44.68 9.44
C VAL A 133 -7.84 43.36 9.02
N ALA A 134 -7.84 42.36 9.89
CA ALA A 134 -8.48 41.07 9.63
C ALA A 134 -10.01 41.19 9.59
N GLU A 135 -10.61 41.98 10.48
CA GLU A 135 -12.04 42.29 10.52
C GLU A 135 -12.49 42.98 9.23
N ALA A 136 -11.80 44.04 8.81
CA ALA A 136 -12.07 44.71 7.54
C ALA A 136 -11.90 43.76 6.34
N GLY A 137 -10.98 42.80 6.43
CA GLY A 137 -10.83 41.73 5.45
C GLY A 137 -12.03 40.79 5.41
N LEU A 138 -12.53 40.34 6.57
CA LEU A 138 -13.71 39.48 6.67
C LEU A 138 -14.98 40.20 6.23
N GLN A 139 -15.14 41.49 6.53
CA GLN A 139 -16.27 42.29 6.06
C GLN A 139 -16.28 42.42 4.52
N ALA A 140 -15.10 42.37 3.88
CA ALA A 140 -14.97 42.48 2.43
C ALA A 140 -15.22 41.15 1.68
N VAL A 141 -15.19 40.00 2.37
CA VAL A 141 -15.52 38.69 1.79
C VAL A 141 -16.98 38.39 2.09
N GLY A 142 -17.79 38.07 1.08
CA GLY A 142 -19.26 37.95 1.22
C GLY A 142 -19.71 36.99 2.34
N SER A 143 -18.94 35.95 2.63
CA SER A 143 -19.18 34.99 3.73
C SER A 143 -18.55 35.38 5.08
N GLY A 144 -17.64 36.36 5.12
CA GLY A 144 -16.92 36.74 6.36
C GLY A 144 -17.80 37.45 7.40
N GLN A 145 -18.92 38.05 6.99
CA GLN A 145 -19.95 38.58 7.91
C GLN A 145 -20.65 37.52 8.76
N GLN A 146 -20.70 36.27 8.29
CA GLN A 146 -21.21 35.16 9.10
C GLN A 146 -20.19 34.76 10.18
N TRP A 147 -18.91 34.73 9.81
CA TRP A 147 -17.81 34.45 10.72
C TRP A 147 -17.68 35.49 11.82
N LEU A 148 -17.75 36.79 11.50
CA LEU A 148 -17.72 37.85 12.51
C LEU A 148 -18.83 37.71 13.55
N ARG A 149 -20.07 37.42 13.11
CA ARG A 149 -21.20 37.14 14.01
C ARG A 149 -21.01 35.89 14.87
N GLU A 150 -20.23 34.93 14.38
CA GLU A 150 -19.91 33.71 15.13
C GLU A 150 -18.82 33.99 16.17
N PHE A 151 -17.79 34.77 15.83
CA PHE A 151 -16.78 35.27 16.78
C PHE A 151 -17.39 36.08 17.92
N ASP A 152 -18.35 36.94 17.61
CA ASP A 152 -19.03 37.76 18.63
C ASP A 152 -19.86 36.92 19.62
N ARG A 153 -20.37 35.77 19.18
CA ARG A 153 -21.27 34.91 19.98
C ARG A 153 -20.54 33.86 20.79
N ALA A 154 -19.56 33.22 20.18
CA ALA A 154 -18.83 32.09 20.76
C ALA A 154 -17.41 32.06 20.19
N PRO A 155 -16.53 32.99 20.63
CA PRO A 155 -15.20 33.15 20.06
C PRO A 155 -14.40 31.85 20.10
N GLU A 156 -14.45 31.11 21.21
CA GLU A 156 -13.77 29.81 21.38
C GLU A 156 -14.23 28.73 20.38
N LEU A 157 -15.52 28.71 20.03
CA LEU A 157 -16.09 27.75 19.06
C LEU A 157 -15.79 28.15 17.62
N ALA A 158 -15.86 29.45 17.31
CA ALA A 158 -15.45 29.99 16.02
C ALA A 158 -13.94 29.78 15.79
N TYR A 159 -13.13 29.85 16.86
CA TYR A 159 -11.70 29.50 16.87
C TYR A 159 -11.48 28.02 16.59
N ALA A 160 -12.19 27.11 17.25
CA ALA A 160 -12.08 25.67 17.00
C ALA A 160 -12.45 25.27 15.55
N ARG A 161 -13.39 25.97 14.90
CA ARG A 161 -13.77 25.72 13.50
C ARG A 161 -12.73 26.18 12.48
N VAL A 162 -11.93 27.20 12.78
CA VAL A 162 -10.97 27.81 11.83
C VAL A 162 -9.54 27.41 12.12
N LEU A 163 -9.15 27.31 13.38
CA LEU A 163 -7.79 27.05 13.84
C LEU A 163 -7.46 25.55 13.90
N ILE A 164 -7.98 24.74 12.97
CA ILE A 164 -7.45 23.39 12.84
C ILE A 164 -6.05 23.47 12.18
N ALA A 165 -5.77 24.46 11.35
CA ALA A 165 -4.43 24.94 10.93
C ALA A 165 -4.52 25.65 9.57
N PRO A 166 -3.61 26.57 9.26
CA PRO A 166 -3.54 27.20 7.94
C PRO A 166 -3.22 26.20 6.83
N ASP A 167 -2.41 25.16 7.10
CA ASP A 167 -2.05 24.15 6.12
C ASP A 167 -2.94 22.90 6.18
N ALA A 168 -3.18 22.28 5.02
CA ALA A 168 -4.05 21.11 4.90
C ALA A 168 -3.49 19.86 5.63
N THR A 169 -2.16 19.78 5.83
CA THR A 169 -1.53 18.60 6.46
C THR A 169 -1.86 18.57 7.94
N THR A 170 -1.67 19.69 8.64
CA THR A 170 -1.99 19.82 10.07
C THR A 170 -3.49 19.69 10.32
N ARG A 171 -4.35 20.23 9.43
CA ARG A 171 -5.81 20.05 9.53
C ARG A 171 -6.22 18.59 9.53
N LEU A 172 -5.64 17.80 8.62
CA LEU A 172 -5.94 16.38 8.49
C LEU A 172 -5.37 15.57 9.65
N ALA A 173 -4.18 15.94 10.14
CA ALA A 173 -3.61 15.30 11.33
C ALA A 173 -4.51 15.48 12.57
N ILE A 174 -5.09 16.67 12.76
CA ILE A 174 -6.06 16.91 13.85
C ILE A 174 -7.36 16.17 13.59
N TYR A 175 -7.86 16.14 12.35
CA TYR A 175 -9.06 15.35 12.00
C TYR A 175 -8.89 13.85 12.33
N ASP A 176 -7.79 13.25 11.88
CA ASP A 176 -7.49 11.84 12.12
C ASP A 176 -7.35 11.54 13.62
N SER A 177 -6.68 12.44 14.35
CA SER A 177 -6.50 12.31 15.80
C SER A 177 -7.83 12.49 16.54
N ALA A 178 -8.69 13.42 16.11
CA ALA A 178 -10.03 13.61 16.64
C ALA A 178 -10.90 12.35 16.41
N GLN A 179 -10.81 11.74 15.23
CA GLN A 179 -11.55 10.50 14.93
C GLN A 179 -11.06 9.32 15.78
N ARG A 180 -9.73 9.20 16.00
CA ARG A 180 -9.16 8.17 16.88
C ARG A 180 -9.53 8.39 18.34
N LEU A 181 -9.44 9.62 18.85
CA LEU A 181 -9.86 9.98 20.20
C LEU A 181 -11.34 9.66 20.42
N HIS A 182 -12.21 10.07 19.50
CA HIS A 182 -13.64 9.76 19.55
C HIS A 182 -13.90 8.24 19.51
N SER A 183 -13.16 7.50 18.69
CA SER A 183 -13.26 6.03 18.64
C SER A 183 -12.79 5.37 19.94
N HIS A 184 -11.70 5.84 20.55
CA HIS A 184 -11.18 5.30 21.81
C HIS A 184 -12.12 5.56 22.99
N GLU A 185 -12.72 6.74 23.06
CA GLU A 185 -13.70 7.08 24.09
C GLU A 185 -14.96 6.22 23.99
N ASN A 186 -15.44 5.98 22.77
CA ASN A 186 -16.71 5.28 22.53
C ASN A 186 -16.58 3.76 22.34
N ASN A 187 -15.37 3.19 22.40
CA ASN A 187 -15.18 1.75 22.24
C ASN A 187 -15.36 1.00 23.58
N PRO A 188 -16.43 0.20 23.75
CA PRO A 188 -16.70 -0.51 25.00
C PRO A 188 -15.77 -1.71 25.24
N LEU A 189 -15.02 -2.14 24.21
CA LEU A 189 -14.12 -3.31 24.29
C LEU A 189 -12.74 -2.97 24.87
N ILE A 190 -12.41 -1.67 25.00
CA ILE A 190 -11.12 -1.23 25.54
C ILE A 190 -11.27 -1.06 27.07
N SER A 191 -10.37 -1.68 27.84
CA SER A 191 -10.30 -1.46 29.29
C SER A 191 -10.03 0.00 29.62
N ASP A 192 -10.48 0.49 30.78
CA ASP A 192 -10.30 1.91 31.13
C ASP A 192 -8.82 2.34 31.13
N GLN A 193 -7.92 1.48 31.62
CA GLN A 193 -6.47 1.73 31.55
C GLN A 193 -5.95 1.78 30.10
N GLY A 194 -6.42 0.88 29.24
CA GLY A 194 -6.08 0.88 27.82
C GLY A 194 -6.62 2.12 27.10
N ARG A 195 -7.81 2.58 27.49
CA ARG A 195 -8.43 3.80 26.97
C ARG A 195 -7.59 5.02 27.36
N SER A 196 -7.26 5.18 28.64
CA SER A 196 -6.43 6.29 29.12
C SER A 196 -5.06 6.34 28.44
N ALA A 197 -4.40 5.20 28.25
CA ALA A 197 -3.10 5.13 27.57
C ALA A 197 -3.18 5.57 26.10
N ARG A 198 -4.24 5.13 25.38
CA ARG A 198 -4.46 5.52 23.97
C ARG A 198 -4.83 6.99 23.83
N ILE A 199 -5.70 7.51 24.70
CA ILE A 199 -6.03 8.94 24.74
C ILE A 199 -4.78 9.78 25.00
N ALA A 200 -3.95 9.41 25.99
CA ALA A 200 -2.71 10.13 26.27
C ALA A 200 -1.73 10.12 25.09
N SER A 201 -1.64 9.00 24.37
CA SER A 201 -0.81 8.89 23.15
C SER A 201 -1.31 9.81 22.03
N GLU A 202 -2.62 9.86 21.77
CA GLU A 202 -3.17 10.72 20.73
C GLU A 202 -3.08 12.21 21.10
N VAL A 203 -3.29 12.55 22.39
CA VAL A 203 -3.08 13.92 22.88
C VAL A 203 -1.63 14.37 22.64
N ALA A 204 -0.65 13.51 22.90
CA ALA A 204 0.77 13.83 22.63
C ALA A 204 1.03 14.10 21.13
N VAL A 205 0.46 13.28 20.24
CA VAL A 205 0.57 13.50 18.77
C VAL A 205 0.00 14.85 18.37
N VAL A 206 -1.14 15.26 18.95
CA VAL A 206 -1.74 16.57 18.64
C VAL A 206 -0.92 17.72 19.25
N GLU A 207 -0.32 17.55 20.43
CA GLU A 207 0.57 18.56 21.02
C GLU A 207 1.83 18.80 20.17
N GLU A 208 2.34 17.76 19.48
CA GLU A 208 3.48 17.86 18.55
C GLU A 208 3.18 18.71 17.30
N LEU A 209 1.89 18.91 16.96
CA LEU A 209 1.47 19.78 15.86
C LEU A 209 1.61 21.29 16.16
N GLY A 210 2.06 21.64 17.37
CA GLY A 210 2.33 23.02 17.76
C GLY A 210 1.08 23.80 18.19
N GLU A 211 1.04 25.09 17.90
CA GLU A 211 -0.04 25.99 18.35
C GLU A 211 -1.44 25.60 17.85
N PRO A 212 -1.63 25.18 16.58
CA PRO A 212 -2.95 24.73 16.10
C PRO A 212 -3.47 23.50 16.87
N GLY A 213 -2.59 22.52 17.11
CA GLY A 213 -2.94 21.31 17.87
C GLY A 213 -3.28 21.62 19.32
N ARG A 214 -2.51 22.49 19.98
CA ARG A 214 -2.79 22.93 21.36
C ARG A 214 -4.11 23.66 21.47
N THR A 215 -4.40 24.57 20.54
CA THR A 215 -5.67 25.32 20.56
C THR A 215 -6.87 24.40 20.36
N TRP A 216 -6.76 23.39 19.50
CA TRP A 216 -7.81 22.36 19.39
C TRP A 216 -7.92 21.51 20.66
N LEU A 217 -6.81 21.09 21.26
CA LEU A 217 -6.82 20.31 22.51
C LEU A 217 -7.41 21.08 23.68
N ASP A 218 -7.18 22.39 23.77
CA ASP A 218 -7.78 23.24 24.80
C ASP A 218 -9.31 23.29 24.63
N ALA A 219 -9.80 23.44 23.39
CA ALA A 219 -11.24 23.36 23.09
C ALA A 219 -11.82 21.97 23.39
N TRP A 220 -11.11 20.90 23.04
CA TRP A 220 -11.50 19.52 23.33
C TRP A 220 -11.53 19.22 24.83
N ARG A 221 -10.57 19.74 25.61
CA ARG A 221 -10.56 19.61 27.08
C ARG A 221 -11.72 20.37 27.73
N ALA A 222 -12.15 21.49 27.14
CA ALA A 222 -13.28 22.27 27.63
C ALA A 222 -14.63 21.62 27.31
N ASP A 223 -14.82 21.18 26.07
CA ASP A 223 -16.04 20.51 25.59
C ASP A 223 -15.71 19.51 24.46
N PRO A 224 -15.51 18.22 24.80
CA PRO A 224 -15.14 17.20 23.82
C PRO A 224 -16.18 17.01 22.71
N GLU A 225 -17.47 17.02 23.05
CA GLU A 225 -18.55 16.77 22.08
C GLU A 225 -18.60 17.89 21.03
N THR A 226 -18.55 19.13 21.48
CA THR A 226 -18.58 20.29 20.58
C THR A 226 -17.29 20.38 19.75
N ALA A 227 -16.12 20.08 20.34
CA ALA A 227 -14.86 20.02 19.61
C ALA A 227 -14.85 18.92 18.53
N TYR A 228 -15.42 17.75 18.82
CA TYR A 228 -15.60 16.69 17.83
C TYR A 228 -16.54 17.13 16.71
N HIS A 229 -17.71 17.67 17.02
CA HIS A 229 -18.64 18.15 16.00
C HIS A 229 -17.99 19.19 15.08
N HIS A 230 -17.20 20.11 15.62
CA HIS A 230 -16.56 21.14 14.79
C HIS A 230 -15.47 20.62 13.85
N VAL A 231 -14.72 19.59 14.24
CA VAL A 231 -13.69 18.97 13.37
C VAL A 231 -14.29 17.92 12.46
N LEU A 232 -15.10 17.01 13.00
CA LEU A 232 -15.64 15.87 12.30
C LEU A 232 -16.77 16.25 11.34
N ASP A 233 -17.57 17.29 11.62
CA ASP A 233 -18.60 17.78 10.68
C ASP A 233 -18.07 18.87 9.75
N ASN A 234 -16.76 19.10 9.73
CA ASN A 234 -16.16 20.09 8.84
C ASN A 234 -16.24 19.61 7.39
N ARG A 235 -17.30 20.07 6.69
CA ARG A 235 -17.57 19.75 5.29
C ARG A 235 -16.39 20.05 4.35
N HIS A 236 -15.51 20.99 4.70
CA HIS A 236 -14.34 21.28 3.89
C HIS A 236 -13.27 20.19 4.02
N ILE A 237 -13.02 19.70 5.24
CA ILE A 237 -12.10 18.59 5.48
C ILE A 237 -12.60 17.33 4.78
N HIS A 238 -13.90 17.05 4.83
CA HIS A 238 -14.50 15.95 4.07
C HIS A 238 -14.27 16.06 2.57
N LYS A 239 -14.46 17.25 1.97
CA LYS A 239 -14.16 17.46 0.55
C LYS A 239 -12.67 17.31 0.23
N GLU A 240 -11.77 17.75 1.12
CA GLU A 240 -10.33 17.56 0.95
C GLU A 240 -9.95 16.08 1.05
N LEU A 241 -10.56 15.33 1.98
CA LEU A 241 -10.40 13.88 2.14
C LEU A 241 -10.93 13.11 0.93
N GLU A 242 -12.13 13.43 0.45
CA GLU A 242 -12.71 12.88 -0.79
C GLU A 242 -11.79 13.13 -1.98
N GLY A 243 -11.29 14.36 -2.15
CA GLY A 243 -10.36 14.70 -3.22
C GLY A 243 -9.00 14.00 -3.10
N ARG A 244 -8.51 13.71 -1.89
CA ARG A 244 -7.30 12.90 -1.67
C ARG A 244 -7.55 11.43 -1.99
N ALA A 245 -8.66 10.88 -1.51
CA ALA A 245 -9.06 9.50 -1.80
C ALA A 245 -9.19 9.31 -3.32
N GLU A 246 -9.86 10.24 -4.01
CA GLU A 246 -9.99 10.21 -5.48
C GLU A 246 -8.62 10.29 -6.18
N LYS A 247 -7.69 11.12 -5.69
CA LYS A 247 -6.32 11.20 -6.23
C LYS A 247 -5.53 9.91 -6.02
N ILE A 248 -5.63 9.31 -4.83
CA ILE A 248 -4.96 8.04 -4.50
C ILE A 248 -5.52 6.92 -5.37
N VAL A 249 -6.85 6.78 -5.43
CA VAL A 249 -7.54 5.81 -6.29
C VAL A 249 -7.17 6.04 -7.76
N SER A 250 -7.10 7.30 -8.21
CA SER A 250 -6.67 7.64 -9.57
C SER A 250 -5.19 7.35 -9.85
N ALA A 251 -4.30 7.44 -8.86
CA ALA A 251 -2.90 7.05 -8.98
C ALA A 251 -2.78 5.54 -9.04
N GLN A 252 -3.37 4.83 -8.09
CA GLN A 252 -3.41 3.36 -8.05
C GLN A 252 -4.05 2.77 -9.32
N ARG A 253 -5.12 3.39 -9.85
CA ARG A 253 -5.70 3.02 -11.14
C ARG A 253 -4.70 3.17 -12.28
N ARG A 254 -3.96 4.28 -12.35
CA ARG A 254 -2.94 4.49 -13.39
C ARG A 254 -1.80 3.48 -13.30
N ASP A 255 -1.38 3.15 -12.09
CA ASP A 255 -0.35 2.14 -11.85
C ASP A 255 -0.85 0.75 -12.27
N ALA A 256 -2.07 0.37 -11.88
CA ALA A 256 -2.72 -0.86 -12.31
C ALA A 256 -2.87 -0.91 -13.84
N GLU A 257 -3.32 0.16 -14.47
CA GLU A 257 -3.39 0.26 -15.94
C GLU A 257 -2.00 0.11 -16.57
N SER A 258 -0.95 0.66 -15.97
CA SER A 258 0.42 0.54 -16.48
C SER A 258 0.92 -0.91 -16.42
N LEU A 259 0.62 -1.64 -15.34
CA LEU A 259 0.96 -3.06 -15.17
C LEU A 259 0.21 -3.96 -16.15
N LEU A 260 -1.01 -3.56 -16.51
CA LEU A 260 -1.87 -4.27 -17.45
C LEU A 260 -1.56 -3.90 -18.92
N ARG A 261 -0.98 -2.73 -19.19
CA ARG A 261 -0.50 -2.38 -20.53
C ARG A 261 0.61 -3.34 -20.96
N GLY A 262 0.52 -3.84 -22.20
CA GLY A 262 1.46 -4.83 -22.73
C GLY A 262 1.07 -6.29 -22.48
N ARG A 263 0.04 -6.56 -21.67
CA ARG A 263 -0.54 -7.91 -21.46
C ARG A 263 -1.40 -8.32 -22.65
N THR A 264 -0.74 -8.50 -23.78
CA THR A 264 -1.33 -8.91 -25.05
C THR A 264 -1.58 -10.42 -25.10
N GLU A 265 -2.32 -10.90 -26.10
CA GLU A 265 -2.52 -12.33 -26.35
C GLU A 265 -1.19 -13.09 -26.49
N LYS A 266 -0.19 -12.47 -27.14
CA LYS A 266 1.17 -13.02 -27.24
C LYS A 266 1.85 -13.16 -25.87
N TRP A 267 1.63 -12.20 -24.98
CA TRP A 267 2.14 -12.29 -23.61
C TRP A 267 1.45 -13.43 -22.85
N CYS A 268 0.13 -13.57 -22.93
CA CYS A 268 -0.59 -14.67 -22.27
C CYS A 268 -0.10 -16.06 -22.71
N ALA A 269 0.37 -16.20 -23.95
CA ALA A 269 0.91 -17.46 -24.47
C ALA A 269 2.25 -17.85 -23.84
N THR A 270 3.10 -16.87 -23.49
CA THR A 270 4.44 -17.11 -22.91
C THR A 270 4.50 -16.91 -21.40
N ALA A 271 3.57 -16.14 -20.84
CA ALA A 271 3.52 -15.79 -19.43
C ALA A 271 3.39 -17.03 -18.53
N GLY A 272 4.08 -16.94 -17.39
CA GLY A 272 3.96 -17.90 -16.31
C GLY A 272 2.60 -17.84 -15.64
N ARG A 273 2.21 -18.92 -14.97
CA ARG A 273 0.93 -19.02 -14.25
C ARG A 273 0.77 -17.93 -13.19
N ALA A 274 1.83 -17.65 -12.44
CA ALA A 274 1.82 -16.62 -11.40
C ALA A 274 1.60 -15.22 -11.99
N GLU A 275 2.21 -14.92 -13.13
CA GLU A 275 2.05 -13.63 -13.80
C GLU A 275 0.64 -13.46 -14.38
N ILE A 276 0.05 -14.53 -14.91
CA ILE A 276 -1.35 -14.54 -15.39
C ILE A 276 -2.31 -14.30 -14.22
N LEU A 277 -2.08 -14.95 -13.08
CA LEU A 277 -2.88 -14.77 -11.86
C LEU A 277 -2.78 -13.35 -11.30
N ASP A 278 -1.57 -12.79 -11.25
CA ASP A 278 -1.34 -11.43 -10.75
C ASP A 278 -2.00 -10.37 -11.65
N ALA A 279 -1.85 -10.51 -12.97
CA ALA A 279 -2.53 -9.66 -13.94
C ALA A 279 -4.05 -9.82 -13.88
N TRP A 280 -4.56 -11.04 -13.68
CA TRP A 280 -5.98 -11.31 -13.53
C TRP A 280 -6.55 -10.68 -12.26
N SER A 281 -5.86 -10.84 -11.13
CA SER A 281 -6.24 -10.23 -9.85
C SER A 281 -6.29 -8.71 -9.96
N THR A 282 -5.24 -8.11 -10.52
CA THR A 282 -5.17 -6.66 -10.75
C THR A 282 -6.32 -6.20 -11.66
N ALA A 283 -6.56 -6.89 -12.77
CA ALA A 283 -7.63 -6.55 -13.71
C ALA A 283 -9.03 -6.71 -13.08
N ARG A 284 -9.22 -7.71 -12.20
CA ARG A 284 -10.47 -7.92 -11.47
C ARG A 284 -10.73 -6.82 -10.44
N THR A 285 -9.73 -6.46 -9.64
CA THR A 285 -9.84 -5.40 -8.61
C THR A 285 -10.23 -4.07 -9.24
N TRP A 286 -9.67 -3.74 -10.40
CA TRP A 286 -9.88 -2.45 -11.07
C TRP A 286 -10.95 -2.47 -12.17
N ARG A 287 -11.73 -3.56 -12.27
CA ARG A 287 -12.69 -3.76 -13.37
C ARG A 287 -13.76 -2.68 -13.44
N GLU A 288 -14.27 -2.22 -12.30
CA GLU A 288 -15.35 -1.23 -12.25
C GLU A 288 -14.82 0.19 -12.51
N ASP A 289 -13.57 0.48 -12.13
CA ASP A 289 -12.98 1.82 -12.17
C ASP A 289 -12.12 2.10 -13.42
N SER A 290 -11.74 1.06 -14.18
CA SER A 290 -10.93 1.17 -15.40
C SER A 290 -11.50 0.33 -16.55
N PRO A 291 -11.88 0.96 -17.69
CA PRO A 291 -12.35 0.22 -18.87
C PRO A 291 -11.26 -0.66 -19.49
N LEU A 292 -9.98 -0.28 -19.33
CA LEU A 292 -8.84 -1.09 -19.75
C LEU A 292 -8.74 -2.35 -18.89
N ALA A 293 -8.84 -2.23 -17.57
CA ALA A 293 -8.84 -3.36 -16.66
C ALA A 293 -10.00 -4.32 -16.95
N ALA A 294 -11.20 -3.81 -17.20
CA ALA A 294 -12.35 -4.62 -17.60
C ALA A 294 -12.09 -5.42 -18.89
N THR A 295 -11.56 -4.76 -19.92
CA THR A 295 -11.24 -5.41 -21.20
C THR A 295 -10.18 -6.49 -21.03
N ILE A 296 -9.15 -6.23 -20.21
CA ILE A 296 -8.07 -7.18 -19.96
C ILE A 296 -8.54 -8.35 -19.10
N HIS A 297 -9.40 -8.09 -18.10
CA HIS A 297 -10.01 -9.13 -17.29
C HIS A 297 -10.81 -10.12 -18.15
N ASP A 298 -11.67 -9.62 -19.03
CA ASP A 298 -12.49 -10.48 -19.90
C ASP A 298 -11.61 -11.27 -20.90
N ARG A 299 -10.54 -10.65 -21.42
CA ARG A 299 -9.55 -11.34 -22.25
C ARG A 299 -8.81 -12.43 -21.47
N LEU A 300 -8.37 -12.14 -20.25
CA LEU A 300 -7.67 -13.11 -19.39
C LEU A 300 -8.57 -14.29 -19.04
N ASN A 301 -9.86 -14.06 -18.77
CA ASN A 301 -10.83 -15.14 -18.56
C ASN A 301 -10.95 -16.05 -19.77
N SER A 302 -11.12 -15.50 -20.98
CA SER A 302 -11.17 -16.30 -22.20
C SER A 302 -9.89 -17.10 -22.42
N GLN A 303 -8.72 -16.49 -22.17
CA GLN A 303 -7.42 -17.16 -22.31
C GLN A 303 -7.19 -18.24 -21.24
N ILE A 304 -7.66 -18.03 -20.01
CA ILE A 304 -7.61 -19.03 -18.94
C ILE A 304 -8.54 -20.21 -19.28
N LEU A 305 -9.73 -19.94 -19.81
CA LEU A 305 -10.65 -20.96 -20.28
C LEU A 305 -10.06 -21.77 -21.43
N GLU A 306 -9.46 -21.11 -22.43
CA GLU A 306 -8.85 -21.80 -23.56
C GLU A 306 -7.62 -22.63 -23.14
N ARG A 307 -6.73 -22.05 -22.33
CA ARG A 307 -5.45 -22.67 -21.96
C ARG A 307 -5.59 -23.75 -20.89
N PHE A 308 -6.51 -23.58 -19.95
CA PHE A 308 -6.66 -24.43 -18.76
C PHE A 308 -8.03 -25.13 -18.69
N GLY A 309 -8.99 -24.79 -19.53
CA GLY A 309 -10.35 -25.34 -19.46
C GLY A 309 -11.13 -24.87 -18.22
N LEU A 310 -10.76 -23.72 -17.66
CA LEU A 310 -11.38 -23.15 -16.45
C LEU A 310 -12.19 -21.91 -16.80
N ASP A 311 -13.50 -21.96 -16.57
CA ASP A 311 -14.36 -20.80 -16.70
C ASP A 311 -14.43 -20.05 -15.37
N LEU A 312 -13.60 -19.03 -15.21
CA LEU A 312 -13.60 -18.16 -14.03
C LEU A 312 -14.79 -17.19 -13.99
N THR A 313 -15.63 -17.15 -15.04
CA THR A 313 -16.85 -16.31 -15.08
C THR A 313 -18.08 -17.06 -14.57
N ALA A 314 -18.09 -18.39 -14.70
CA ALA A 314 -19.21 -19.24 -14.29
C ALA A 314 -19.15 -19.64 -12.80
N ASP A 315 -17.95 -19.69 -12.22
CA ASP A 315 -17.76 -20.07 -10.82
C ASP A 315 -17.70 -18.83 -9.91
N HIS A 316 -18.39 -18.88 -8.76
CA HIS A 316 -18.31 -17.89 -7.67
C HIS A 316 -16.94 -17.88 -6.96
N ALA A 317 -15.83 -17.96 -7.71
CA ALA A 317 -14.48 -17.89 -7.21
C ALA A 317 -14.20 -16.48 -6.69
N THR A 318 -14.79 -16.19 -5.54
CA THR A 318 -14.71 -14.91 -4.85
C THR A 318 -13.31 -14.71 -4.28
N ASP A 319 -12.61 -15.80 -3.96
CA ASP A 319 -11.30 -15.83 -3.33
C ASP A 319 -10.17 -16.16 -4.33
N LEU A 320 -9.10 -15.36 -4.29
CA LEU A 320 -7.89 -15.52 -5.10
C LEU A 320 -7.19 -16.86 -4.82
N ASP A 321 -7.20 -17.34 -3.57
CA ASP A 321 -6.58 -18.60 -3.19
C ASP A 321 -7.31 -19.80 -3.83
N GLN A 322 -8.64 -19.71 -3.95
CA GLN A 322 -9.44 -20.71 -4.65
C GLN A 322 -9.11 -20.72 -6.15
N VAL A 323 -9.05 -19.54 -6.79
CA VAL A 323 -8.68 -19.42 -8.21
C VAL A 323 -7.30 -19.98 -8.48
N ARG A 324 -6.34 -19.68 -7.60
CA ARG A 324 -4.98 -20.26 -7.65
C ARG A 324 -5.02 -21.78 -7.55
N GLY A 325 -5.76 -22.34 -6.59
CA GLY A 325 -5.92 -23.79 -6.46
C GLY A 325 -6.53 -24.46 -7.71
N LEU A 326 -7.54 -23.82 -8.31
CA LEU A 326 -8.16 -24.31 -9.55
C LEU A 326 -7.18 -24.27 -10.72
N LEU A 327 -6.49 -23.15 -10.93
CA LEU A 327 -5.48 -23.00 -11.99
C LEU A 327 -4.31 -23.97 -11.81
N ASP A 328 -3.88 -24.23 -10.58
CA ASP A 328 -2.86 -25.21 -10.27
C ASP A 328 -3.32 -26.62 -10.65
N GLN A 329 -4.55 -26.98 -10.30
CA GLN A 329 -5.14 -28.27 -10.64
C GLN A 329 -5.32 -28.43 -12.16
N ALA A 330 -5.75 -27.39 -12.86
CA ALA A 330 -5.96 -27.43 -14.30
C ALA A 330 -4.64 -27.46 -15.09
N ALA A 331 -3.65 -26.66 -14.67
CA ALA A 331 -2.30 -26.73 -15.22
C ALA A 331 -1.69 -28.12 -15.01
N TRP A 332 -1.91 -28.72 -13.84
CA TRP A 332 -1.52 -30.10 -13.58
C TRP A 332 -2.25 -31.07 -14.51
N ARG A 333 -3.56 -30.94 -14.74
CA ARG A 333 -4.31 -31.79 -15.70
C ARG A 333 -3.79 -31.66 -17.15
N VAL A 334 -3.46 -30.44 -17.58
CA VAL A 334 -2.90 -30.18 -18.92
C VAL A 334 -1.49 -30.77 -19.05
N ALA A 335 -0.65 -30.64 -18.01
CA ALA A 335 0.66 -31.27 -17.95
C ALA A 335 0.53 -32.80 -17.91
N ALA A 336 -0.40 -33.31 -17.11
CA ALA A 336 -0.71 -34.72 -16.94
C ALA A 336 -1.14 -35.38 -18.24
N ALA A 337 -2.01 -34.74 -19.01
CA ALA A 337 -2.43 -35.19 -20.34
C ALA A 337 -1.28 -35.27 -21.34
N LYS A 338 -0.19 -34.52 -21.11
CA LYS A 338 1.04 -34.55 -21.90
C LYS A 338 2.11 -35.49 -21.34
N MET A 339 1.95 -35.96 -20.10
CA MET A 339 2.86 -36.88 -19.43
C MET A 339 2.47 -38.33 -19.67
N ASP A 340 3.45 -39.21 -19.55
CA ASP A 340 3.22 -40.64 -19.60
C ASP A 340 2.34 -41.09 -18.43
N PRO A 341 1.24 -41.83 -18.67
CA PRO A 341 0.25 -42.14 -17.64
C PRO A 341 0.82 -42.92 -16.45
N THR A 342 1.93 -43.66 -16.63
CA THR A 342 2.60 -44.36 -15.52
C THR A 342 3.41 -43.44 -14.61
N ALA A 343 4.06 -42.41 -15.15
CA ALA A 343 4.72 -41.37 -14.35
C ALA A 343 3.69 -40.54 -13.58
N LEU A 344 2.50 -40.34 -14.18
CA LEU A 344 1.40 -39.66 -13.51
C LEU A 344 0.87 -40.43 -12.30
N THR A 345 0.69 -41.74 -12.44
CA THR A 345 0.19 -42.55 -11.33
C THR A 345 1.17 -42.57 -10.16
N ALA A 346 2.48 -42.59 -10.45
CA ALA A 346 3.52 -42.54 -9.45
C ALA A 346 3.59 -41.17 -8.75
N ALA A 347 3.63 -40.06 -9.51
CA ALA A 347 3.68 -38.71 -8.95
C ALA A 347 2.42 -38.38 -8.13
N GLN A 348 1.25 -38.85 -8.57
CA GLN A 348 0.01 -38.67 -7.82
C GLN A 348 -0.03 -39.56 -6.58
N ALA A 349 0.47 -40.80 -6.64
CA ALA A 349 0.62 -41.63 -5.45
C ALA A 349 1.54 -40.98 -4.41
N GLU A 350 2.67 -40.40 -4.85
CA GLU A 350 3.62 -39.69 -3.97
C GLU A 350 3.02 -38.42 -3.38
N THR A 351 2.31 -37.62 -4.19
CA THR A 351 1.62 -36.40 -3.71
C THR A 351 0.52 -36.77 -2.71
N ASP A 352 -0.26 -37.78 -3.02
CA ASP A 352 -1.32 -38.28 -2.13
C ASP A 352 -0.71 -38.83 -0.82
N GLU A 353 0.39 -39.59 -0.89
CA GLU A 353 1.07 -40.13 0.30
C GLU A 353 1.65 -39.01 1.18
N ARG A 354 2.24 -37.98 0.57
CA ARG A 354 2.69 -36.79 1.30
C ARG A 354 1.53 -36.05 1.97
N GLN A 355 0.43 -35.83 1.26
CA GLN A 355 -0.77 -35.19 1.83
C GLN A 355 -1.36 -36.00 2.98
N ARG A 356 -1.34 -37.34 2.90
CA ARG A 356 -1.76 -38.22 4.00
C ARG A 356 -0.84 -38.05 5.20
N HIS A 357 0.48 -38.03 4.99
CA HIS A 357 1.44 -37.84 6.07
C HIS A 357 1.28 -36.48 6.77
N GLU A 358 1.12 -35.41 6.00
CA GLU A 358 0.89 -34.05 6.53
C GLU A 358 -0.43 -33.97 7.31
N HIS A 359 -1.50 -34.62 6.85
CA HIS A 359 -2.76 -34.70 7.60
C HIS A 359 -2.63 -35.54 8.87
N ASP A 360 -2.04 -36.73 8.80
CA ASP A 360 -1.84 -37.59 9.97
C ASP A 360 -0.98 -36.88 11.04
N GLN A 361 0.03 -36.11 10.62
CA GLN A 361 0.82 -35.26 11.51
C GLN A 361 -0.03 -34.14 12.13
N LEU A 362 -0.86 -33.46 11.35
CA LEU A 362 -1.79 -32.43 11.86
C LEU A 362 -2.76 -33.02 12.90
N TYR A 363 -3.40 -34.16 12.59
CA TYR A 363 -4.33 -34.82 13.52
C TYR A 363 -3.66 -35.22 14.83
N LYS A 364 -2.44 -35.78 14.75
CA LYS A 364 -1.67 -36.12 15.94
C LYS A 364 -1.40 -34.89 16.79
N LEU A 365 -0.88 -33.81 16.19
CA LEU A 365 -0.53 -32.59 16.92
C LEU A 365 -1.75 -31.90 17.52
N VAL A 366 -2.89 -31.87 16.83
CA VAL A 366 -4.13 -31.32 17.41
C VAL A 366 -4.65 -32.20 18.56
N THR A 367 -4.48 -33.52 18.47
CA THR A 367 -4.81 -34.42 19.58
C THR A 367 -3.92 -34.12 20.79
N ASP A 368 -2.61 -34.00 20.59
CA ASP A 368 -1.63 -33.65 21.63
C ASP A 368 -1.94 -32.27 22.24
N HIS A 369 -2.33 -31.29 21.40
CA HIS A 369 -2.73 -29.94 21.83
C HIS A 369 -3.99 -29.98 22.69
N SER A 370 -5.00 -30.76 22.27
CA SER A 370 -6.24 -30.94 23.04
C SER A 370 -5.97 -31.60 24.40
N ALA A 371 -5.12 -32.64 24.44
CA ALA A 371 -4.77 -33.32 25.68
C ALA A 371 -4.00 -32.40 26.64
N ALA A 372 -3.05 -31.62 26.13
CA ALA A 372 -2.32 -30.62 26.92
C ALA A 372 -3.25 -29.52 27.47
N THR A 373 -4.24 -29.10 26.67
CA THR A 373 -5.25 -28.12 27.09
C THR A 373 -6.21 -28.69 28.13
N ASP A 374 -6.69 -29.92 27.95
CA ASP A 374 -7.54 -30.63 28.91
C ASP A 374 -6.80 -30.84 30.24
N GLU A 375 -5.51 -31.20 30.21
CA GLU A 375 -4.67 -31.33 31.41
C GLU A 375 -4.51 -29.97 32.11
N TYR A 376 -4.28 -28.90 31.34
CA TYR A 376 -4.20 -27.54 31.88
C TYR A 376 -5.51 -27.09 32.54
N LEU A 377 -6.66 -27.38 31.92
CA LEU A 377 -7.99 -27.02 32.42
C LEU A 377 -8.46 -27.86 33.61
N SER A 378 -8.20 -29.17 33.61
CA SER A 378 -8.58 -30.10 34.69
C SER A 378 -7.82 -29.85 35.99
N HIS A 379 -6.62 -29.27 35.92
CA HIS A 379 -5.88 -28.77 37.08
C HIS A 379 -6.38 -27.41 37.56
N GLY A 380 -7.50 -26.93 37.00
CA GLY A 380 -8.21 -25.72 37.38
C GLY A 380 -8.74 -25.77 38.80
N ASP A 381 -7.87 -25.51 39.78
CA ASP A 381 -8.21 -24.54 40.80
C ASP A 381 -7.77 -23.17 40.27
N ASN A 382 -8.69 -22.40 39.70
CA ASN A 382 -8.52 -20.95 39.43
C ASN A 382 -8.25 -20.13 40.71
N ARG A 383 -8.09 -20.80 41.86
CA ARG A 383 -7.55 -20.26 43.09
C ARG A 383 -6.04 -20.13 42.96
N SER A 384 -5.62 -18.94 42.52
CA SER A 384 -4.42 -18.14 42.85
C SER A 384 -3.24 -18.72 43.67
N ASN A 385 -3.00 -20.02 43.72
CA ASN A 385 -1.76 -20.60 44.21
C ASN A 385 -0.75 -20.52 43.07
N THR A 386 -0.13 -19.34 42.96
CA THR A 386 0.95 -19.01 42.03
C THR A 386 2.22 -19.86 42.22
N SER A 387 2.22 -20.77 43.19
CA SER A 387 3.35 -21.61 43.57
C SER A 387 3.27 -23.07 43.10
N ASP A 388 2.36 -23.45 42.19
CA ASP A 388 2.40 -24.79 41.57
C ASP A 388 3.45 -24.84 40.44
N PRO A 389 4.62 -25.50 40.63
CA PRO A 389 5.62 -25.65 39.57
C PRO A 389 5.11 -26.44 38.36
N GLY A 390 4.02 -27.21 38.49
CA GLY A 390 3.41 -27.95 37.38
C GLY A 390 2.72 -27.06 36.34
N ARG A 391 2.28 -25.85 36.72
CA ARG A 391 1.59 -24.94 35.79
C ARG A 391 2.48 -24.48 34.63
N GLY A 392 3.76 -24.19 34.92
CA GLY A 392 4.73 -23.80 33.91
C GLY A 392 4.96 -24.90 32.88
N GLN A 393 5.12 -26.14 33.34
CA GLN A 393 5.36 -27.29 32.46
C GLN A 393 4.19 -27.54 31.48
N ARG A 394 2.94 -27.42 31.94
CA ARG A 394 1.75 -27.60 31.08
C ARG A 394 1.60 -26.49 30.04
N ALA A 395 1.84 -25.24 30.41
CA ALA A 395 1.85 -24.14 29.44
C ALA A 395 2.98 -24.30 28.39
N THR A 396 4.15 -24.78 28.81
CA THR A 396 5.25 -25.13 27.89
C THR A 396 4.87 -26.27 26.94
N ALA A 397 4.10 -27.26 27.40
CA ALA A 397 3.63 -28.35 26.54
C ALA A 397 2.67 -27.84 25.45
N ILE A 398 1.72 -26.97 25.79
CA ILE A 398 0.83 -26.34 24.79
C ILE A 398 1.64 -25.55 23.76
N SER A 399 2.55 -24.67 24.22
CA SER A 399 3.41 -23.87 23.35
C SER A 399 4.26 -24.74 22.42
N ALA A 400 4.84 -25.83 22.92
CA ALA A 400 5.66 -26.73 22.12
C ALA A 400 4.85 -27.44 21.02
N VAL A 401 3.58 -27.77 21.27
CA VAL A 401 2.69 -28.35 20.24
C VAL A 401 2.27 -27.29 19.22
N GLU A 402 2.03 -26.05 19.65
CA GLU A 402 1.75 -24.94 18.73
C GLU A 402 2.91 -24.64 17.78
N ASP A 403 4.14 -24.69 18.28
CA ASP A 403 5.34 -24.56 17.44
C ASP A 403 5.40 -25.67 16.38
N GLN A 404 5.16 -26.92 16.80
CA GLN A 404 5.09 -28.05 15.86
C GLN A 404 3.95 -27.91 14.85
N LEU A 405 2.80 -27.34 15.23
CA LEU A 405 1.71 -27.05 14.31
C LEU A 405 2.11 -25.98 13.29
N ARG A 406 2.89 -24.96 13.69
CA ARG A 406 3.45 -23.97 12.74
C ARG A 406 4.39 -24.65 11.73
N ASP A 407 5.15 -25.65 12.16
CA ASP A 407 6.09 -26.40 11.32
C ASP A 407 5.42 -27.35 10.31
N VAL A 408 4.17 -27.79 10.55
CA VAL A 408 3.36 -28.52 9.53
C VAL A 408 3.05 -27.63 8.31
N GLY A 409 3.24 -26.31 8.44
CA GLY A 409 3.09 -25.35 7.35
C GLY A 409 1.67 -24.76 7.29
N PRO A 410 1.14 -24.48 6.08
CA PRO A 410 -0.11 -23.72 5.93
C PRO A 410 -1.32 -24.35 6.62
N LEU A 411 -1.38 -25.68 6.71
CA LEU A 411 -2.48 -26.39 7.36
C LEU A 411 -2.49 -26.17 8.87
N GLY A 412 -1.34 -26.31 9.54
CA GLY A 412 -1.26 -26.09 10.98
C GLY A 412 -1.40 -24.63 11.37
N GLN A 413 -0.87 -23.68 10.57
CA GLN A 413 -1.10 -22.25 10.77
C GLN A 413 -2.57 -21.85 10.58
N ARG A 414 -3.26 -22.46 9.61
CA ARG A 414 -4.70 -22.26 9.45
C ARG A 414 -5.46 -22.78 10.66
N TRP A 415 -5.10 -23.97 11.15
CA TRP A 415 -5.74 -24.54 12.32
C TRP A 415 -5.56 -23.65 13.56
N LEU A 416 -4.34 -23.15 13.81
CA LEU A 416 -4.07 -22.23 14.92
C LEU A 416 -4.89 -20.93 14.84
N ARG A 417 -5.00 -20.32 13.66
CA ARG A 417 -5.86 -19.13 13.46
C ARG A 417 -7.33 -19.41 13.76
N GLU A 418 -7.81 -20.60 13.39
CA GLU A 418 -9.17 -21.01 13.69
C GLU A 418 -9.36 -21.31 15.18
N PHE A 419 -8.34 -21.86 15.84
CA PHE A 419 -8.31 -22.12 17.27
C PHE A 419 -8.36 -20.81 18.06
N ASP A 420 -7.58 -19.80 17.68
CA ASP A 420 -7.59 -18.47 18.30
C ASP A 420 -8.96 -17.77 18.16
N ALA A 421 -9.64 -18.00 17.03
CA ALA A 421 -10.95 -17.42 16.77
C ALA A 421 -12.10 -18.14 17.49
N ASP A 422 -12.06 -19.48 17.51
CA ASP A 422 -13.08 -20.34 18.10
C ASP A 422 -12.49 -21.74 18.41
N PRO A 423 -12.00 -21.96 19.63
CA PRO A 423 -11.37 -23.23 20.05
C PRO A 423 -12.28 -24.44 19.86
N HIS A 424 -13.57 -24.28 20.13
CA HIS A 424 -14.56 -25.35 19.99
C HIS A 424 -14.73 -25.72 18.51
N ARG A 425 -14.75 -24.74 17.62
CA ARG A 425 -14.81 -24.98 16.17
C ARG A 425 -13.52 -25.58 15.62
N ALA A 426 -12.35 -25.17 16.11
CA ALA A 426 -11.06 -25.68 15.65
C ALA A 426 -10.83 -27.13 16.09
N TYR A 427 -11.12 -27.48 17.34
CA TYR A 427 -11.10 -28.86 17.78
C TYR A 427 -12.14 -29.69 17.06
N ALA A 428 -13.38 -29.19 16.91
CA ALA A 428 -14.43 -29.92 16.22
C ALA A 428 -14.20 -30.13 14.71
N ARG A 429 -13.24 -29.42 14.09
CA ARG A 429 -12.79 -29.71 12.72
C ARG A 429 -11.80 -30.87 12.65
N VAL A 430 -11.07 -31.12 13.73
CA VAL A 430 -10.00 -32.13 13.79
C VAL A 430 -10.39 -33.32 14.70
N LEU A 431 -11.60 -33.31 15.27
CA LEU A 431 -12.25 -34.46 15.90
C LEU A 431 -12.68 -35.51 14.87
N VAL A 432 -11.72 -36.00 14.09
CA VAL A 432 -11.81 -37.30 13.44
C VAL A 432 -10.59 -38.05 13.96
N ALA A 433 -10.86 -39.17 14.63
CA ALA A 433 -9.93 -40.01 15.38
C ALA A 433 -8.46 -40.05 14.91
N PRO A 434 -7.50 -40.33 15.81
CA PRO A 434 -6.06 -40.16 15.57
C PRO A 434 -5.49 -41.00 14.42
N ASP A 435 -6.21 -42.04 13.98
CA ASP A 435 -5.82 -42.92 12.89
C ASP A 435 -6.92 -43.11 11.84
N ALA A 436 -6.50 -43.34 10.59
CA ALA A 436 -7.40 -43.58 9.46
C ALA A 436 -8.47 -44.67 9.68
N PRO A 437 -8.21 -45.82 10.34
CA PRO A 437 -9.27 -46.81 10.59
C PRO A 437 -10.35 -46.28 11.53
N THR A 438 -10.00 -45.61 12.62
CA THR A 438 -10.98 -45.07 13.56
C THR A 438 -11.76 -43.91 12.93
N ARG A 439 -11.13 -43.11 12.07
CA ARG A 439 -11.83 -42.07 11.29
C ARG A 439 -12.91 -42.65 10.38
N ARG A 440 -12.59 -43.75 9.70
CA ARG A 440 -13.56 -44.45 8.85
C ARG A 440 -14.72 -45.04 9.65
N GLN A 441 -14.43 -45.66 10.79
CA GLN A 441 -15.47 -46.18 11.68
C GLN A 441 -16.40 -45.06 12.19
N LEU A 442 -15.83 -43.91 12.57
CA LEU A 442 -16.61 -42.74 12.99
C LEU A 442 -17.45 -42.18 11.83
N HIS A 443 -16.87 -42.04 10.64
CA HIS A 443 -17.59 -41.59 9.45
C HIS A 443 -18.77 -42.51 9.13
N ASP A 444 -18.55 -43.82 9.12
CA ASP A 444 -19.61 -44.80 8.85
C ASP A 444 -20.70 -44.79 9.92
N ALA A 445 -20.33 -44.67 11.20
CA ALA A 445 -21.28 -44.57 12.30
C ALA A 445 -22.10 -43.25 12.26
N VAL A 446 -21.46 -42.13 11.94
CA VAL A 446 -22.13 -40.82 11.76
C VAL A 446 -23.06 -40.83 10.56
N GLN A 447 -22.65 -41.48 9.45
CA GLN A 447 -23.52 -41.67 8.28
C GLN A 447 -24.77 -42.50 8.65
N GLN A 448 -24.59 -43.58 9.43
CA GLN A 448 -25.72 -44.39 9.92
C GLN A 448 -26.66 -43.57 10.83
N LEU A 449 -26.10 -42.72 11.71
CA LEU A 449 -26.88 -41.83 12.56
C LEU A 449 -27.65 -40.78 11.76
N HIS A 450 -27.02 -40.18 10.75
CA HIS A 450 -27.69 -39.26 9.83
C HIS A 450 -28.81 -39.97 9.04
N ASP A 451 -28.54 -41.16 8.50
CA ASP A 451 -29.51 -41.92 7.73
C ASP A 451 -30.70 -42.37 8.60
N SER A 452 -30.50 -42.61 9.91
CA SER A 452 -31.57 -42.94 10.85
C SER A 452 -32.58 -41.80 11.05
N GLN A 453 -32.17 -40.54 10.83
CA GLN A 453 -33.01 -39.35 10.98
C GLN A 453 -33.86 -39.04 9.74
N ILE A 454 -33.51 -39.61 8.58
CA ILE A 454 -34.25 -39.40 7.34
C ILE A 454 -35.52 -40.26 7.37
N THR A 455 -36.70 -39.66 7.50
CA THR A 455 -37.98 -40.38 7.43
C THR A 455 -38.31 -40.78 5.98
N GLY A 456 -38.40 -42.09 5.69
CA GLY A 456 -38.80 -42.60 4.38
C GLY A 456 -38.42 -44.07 4.15
N PRO A 457 -39.04 -44.76 3.17
CA PRO A 457 -38.72 -46.15 2.86
C PRO A 457 -37.35 -46.25 2.18
N THR A 458 -36.41 -46.99 2.78
CA THR A 458 -35.12 -47.34 2.17
C THR A 458 -34.99 -48.81 1.88
N ARG A 459 -34.20 -49.13 0.85
CA ARG A 459 -33.90 -50.52 0.44
C ARG A 459 -32.91 -51.24 1.37
N THR A 460 -32.20 -50.49 2.20
CA THR A 460 -31.26 -51.01 3.19
C THR A 460 -31.86 -50.92 4.59
N PRO A 461 -31.74 -51.98 5.43
CA PRO A 461 -32.14 -51.90 6.83
C PRO A 461 -31.29 -50.83 7.53
N ARG A 462 -31.95 -49.87 8.16
CA ARG A 462 -31.30 -48.81 8.94
C ARG A 462 -31.21 -49.24 10.40
N LEU A 463 -30.15 -48.82 11.07
CA LEU A 463 -30.12 -48.85 12.53
C LEU A 463 -31.20 -47.90 13.05
N ASP A 464 -31.82 -48.26 14.17
CA ASP A 464 -32.61 -47.28 14.91
C ASP A 464 -31.70 -46.18 15.50
N HIS A 465 -32.30 -45.08 15.95
CA HIS A 465 -31.55 -43.92 16.41
C HIS A 465 -30.60 -44.26 17.57
N ASP A 466 -31.06 -45.08 18.52
CA ASP A 466 -30.28 -45.45 19.72
C ASP A 466 -29.12 -46.39 19.35
N GLN A 467 -29.35 -47.33 18.43
CA GLN A 467 -28.31 -48.18 17.85
C GLN A 467 -27.26 -47.36 17.09
N ALA A 468 -27.69 -46.34 16.34
CA ALA A 468 -26.77 -45.47 15.61
C ALA A 468 -25.95 -44.58 16.56
N VAL A 469 -26.55 -44.05 17.64
CA VAL A 469 -25.81 -43.35 18.70
C VAL A 469 -24.80 -44.29 19.37
N THR A 470 -25.21 -45.53 19.68
CA THR A 470 -24.33 -46.56 20.25
C THR A 470 -23.17 -46.89 19.31
N ALA A 471 -23.41 -46.96 18.00
CA ALA A 471 -22.38 -47.19 16.99
C ALA A 471 -21.35 -46.05 16.96
N VAL A 472 -21.79 -44.80 17.15
CA VAL A 472 -20.88 -43.66 17.28
C VAL A 472 -20.09 -43.74 18.59
N GLU A 473 -20.73 -44.02 19.73
CA GLU A 473 -20.02 -44.21 21.02
C GLU A 473 -18.99 -45.34 20.98
N ALA A 474 -19.25 -46.40 20.22
CA ALA A 474 -18.34 -47.53 20.05
C ALA A 474 -17.02 -47.16 19.35
N THR A 475 -16.94 -45.99 18.71
CA THR A 475 -15.68 -45.46 18.13
C THR A 475 -14.75 -44.81 19.17
N GLY A 476 -15.09 -44.91 20.46
CA GLY A 476 -14.24 -44.49 21.56
C GLY A 476 -14.37 -43.00 21.89
N ASP A 477 -13.26 -42.39 22.32
CA ASP A 477 -13.25 -40.98 22.76
C ASP A 477 -13.62 -40.01 21.63
N ALA A 478 -13.22 -40.32 20.39
CA ALA A 478 -13.59 -39.52 19.22
C ALA A 478 -15.11 -39.50 19.02
N GLY A 479 -15.76 -40.66 19.14
CA GLY A 479 -17.22 -40.77 19.07
C GLY A 479 -17.94 -40.02 20.18
N ARG A 480 -17.45 -40.13 21.43
CA ARG A 480 -18.03 -39.40 22.57
C ARG A 480 -17.91 -37.88 22.41
N ARG A 481 -16.73 -37.37 22.06
CA ARG A 481 -16.51 -35.92 21.82
C ARG A 481 -17.35 -35.42 20.64
N TRP A 482 -17.46 -36.21 19.57
CA TRP A 482 -18.33 -35.87 18.46
C TRP A 482 -19.81 -35.82 18.86
N LEU A 483 -20.28 -36.77 19.69
CA LEU A 483 -21.67 -36.78 20.18
C LEU A 483 -21.97 -35.58 21.07
N GLU A 484 -21.01 -35.12 21.87
CA GLU A 484 -21.13 -33.88 22.65
C GLU A 484 -21.28 -32.67 21.75
N ALA A 485 -20.44 -32.55 20.72
CA ALA A 485 -20.57 -31.51 19.70
C ALA A 485 -21.90 -31.61 18.93
N TRP A 486 -22.33 -32.82 18.57
CA TRP A 486 -23.59 -33.09 17.89
C TRP A 486 -24.80 -32.71 18.75
N ARG A 487 -24.79 -32.99 20.06
CA ARG A 487 -25.84 -32.55 20.99
C ARG A 487 -25.94 -31.03 21.08
N SER A 488 -24.80 -30.32 20.98
CA SER A 488 -24.79 -28.85 20.96
C SER A 488 -25.23 -28.25 19.61
N ASN A 489 -24.84 -28.87 18.49
CA ASN A 489 -25.13 -28.40 17.14
C ASN A 489 -25.17 -29.56 16.11
N PRO A 490 -26.34 -30.21 15.92
CA PRO A 490 -26.46 -31.44 15.13
C PRO A 490 -26.05 -31.27 13.66
N HIS A 491 -26.54 -30.21 13.02
CA HIS A 491 -26.29 -29.95 11.61
C HIS A 491 -24.82 -29.66 11.33
N ALA A 492 -24.17 -28.86 12.18
CA ALA A 492 -22.75 -28.56 12.01
C ALA A 492 -21.88 -29.81 12.23
N ALA A 493 -22.20 -30.64 13.23
CA ALA A 493 -21.42 -31.84 13.55
C ALA A 493 -21.51 -32.92 12.45
N VAL A 494 -22.71 -33.15 11.90
CA VAL A 494 -22.92 -34.12 10.79
C VAL A 494 -22.22 -33.64 9.53
N ARG A 495 -22.44 -32.37 9.15
CA ARG A 495 -21.87 -31.82 7.92
C ARG A 495 -20.34 -31.88 7.94
N ARG A 496 -19.72 -31.67 9.10
CA ARG A 496 -18.25 -31.71 9.27
C ARG A 496 -17.66 -33.08 9.00
N VAL A 497 -18.28 -34.17 9.48
CA VAL A 497 -17.75 -35.52 9.27
C VAL A 497 -18.04 -36.01 7.85
N LEU A 498 -19.26 -35.78 7.35
CA LEU A 498 -19.69 -36.30 6.04
C LEU A 498 -19.17 -35.50 4.84
N GLU A 499 -18.85 -34.21 5.02
CA GLU A 499 -18.29 -33.37 3.95
C GLU A 499 -16.77 -33.21 4.05
N ASP A 500 -16.11 -33.84 5.03
CA ASP A 500 -14.66 -33.87 5.08
C ASP A 500 -14.13 -34.66 3.87
N ARG A 501 -13.61 -33.91 2.89
CA ARG A 501 -13.09 -34.44 1.63
C ARG A 501 -12.06 -35.53 1.86
N TYR A 502 -11.28 -35.45 2.94
CA TYR A 502 -10.23 -36.43 3.20
C TYR A 502 -10.82 -37.78 3.61
N THR A 503 -11.71 -37.81 4.61
CA THR A 503 -12.42 -39.03 5.04
C THR A 503 -13.27 -39.62 3.92
N VAL A 504 -13.97 -38.78 3.14
CA VAL A 504 -14.74 -39.24 1.98
C VAL A 504 -13.83 -39.93 0.96
N THR A 505 -12.66 -39.35 0.67
CA THR A 505 -11.71 -39.92 -0.28
C THR A 505 -11.07 -41.21 0.24
N GLU A 506 -10.76 -41.29 1.54
CA GLU A 506 -10.27 -42.52 2.19
C GLU A 506 -11.33 -43.63 2.17
N SER A 507 -12.59 -43.32 2.51
CA SER A 507 -13.71 -44.27 2.49
C SER A 507 -14.01 -44.79 1.08
N LEU A 508 -13.87 -43.96 0.05
CA LEU A 508 -14.01 -44.37 -1.36
C LEU A 508 -12.84 -45.22 -1.87
N ARG A 509 -11.62 -45.01 -1.33
CA ARG A 509 -10.39 -45.72 -1.73
C ARG A 509 -10.15 -47.02 -0.97
N ALA A 510 -10.76 -47.19 0.21
CA ALA A 510 -10.67 -48.43 0.94
C ALA A 510 -11.15 -49.57 0.02
N PRO A 511 -10.36 -50.64 -0.15
CA PRO A 511 -10.79 -51.78 -0.94
C PRO A 511 -12.10 -52.26 -0.33
N LYS A 512 -13.21 -52.13 -1.08
CA LYS A 512 -14.45 -52.85 -0.77
C LYS A 512 -14.00 -54.29 -0.52
N GLN A 513 -14.29 -54.80 0.68
CA GLN A 513 -13.93 -56.17 1.08
C GLN A 513 -14.13 -57.07 -0.15
N PRO A 514 -13.08 -57.78 -0.59
CA PRO A 514 -13.09 -58.41 -1.89
C PRO A 514 -14.24 -59.40 -1.95
N ALA A 515 -15.28 -59.05 -2.72
CA ALA A 515 -16.18 -60.04 -3.28
C ALA A 515 -15.29 -60.92 -4.16
N SER A 516 -14.97 -62.10 -3.65
CA SER A 516 -14.11 -63.11 -4.26
C SER A 516 -14.40 -63.27 -5.75
N ARG A 517 -13.51 -62.77 -6.61
CA ARG A 517 -13.54 -63.04 -8.06
C ARG A 517 -12.12 -63.25 -8.61
N PRO A 518 -11.97 -64.16 -9.59
CA PRO A 518 -10.71 -64.81 -9.88
C PRO A 518 -9.81 -63.99 -10.81
N THR A 519 -8.51 -64.09 -10.53
CA THR A 519 -7.37 -63.50 -11.22
C THR A 519 -7.30 -63.85 -12.71
N ARG A 520 -7.08 -62.84 -13.57
CA ARG A 520 -6.68 -63.02 -14.97
C ARG A 520 -5.27 -62.45 -15.20
N ARG A 521 -4.43 -63.31 -15.80
CA ARG A 521 -3.00 -63.14 -16.12
C ARG A 521 -2.70 -61.97 -17.07
N GLY A 522 -1.73 -61.14 -16.66
CA GLY A 522 -0.43 -60.90 -17.33
C GLY A 522 -0.39 -60.31 -18.74
N ARG A 523 0.31 -59.17 -18.89
CA ARG A 523 1.02 -58.83 -20.12
C ARG A 523 2.30 -58.03 -19.83
N ALA A 524 3.39 -58.48 -20.43
CA ALA A 524 4.78 -58.06 -20.21
C ALA A 524 5.07 -56.63 -20.71
N ALA A 525 5.93 -55.92 -19.96
CA ALA A 525 6.44 -54.59 -20.26
C ALA A 525 7.77 -54.67 -21.04
N SER A 526 7.92 -53.81 -22.05
CA SER A 526 9.17 -53.60 -22.80
C SER A 526 10.02 -52.48 -22.16
N PRO A 527 11.36 -52.51 -22.29
CA PRO A 527 12.26 -51.59 -21.59
C PRO A 527 12.35 -50.22 -22.28
N ARG A 528 12.29 -49.15 -21.49
CA ARG A 528 12.25 -47.74 -21.93
C ARG A 528 13.63 -47.10 -21.78
N ARG A 529 14.10 -46.43 -22.84
CA ARG A 529 15.36 -45.64 -22.88
C ARG A 529 15.24 -44.35 -22.06
N GLU A 530 16.29 -44.05 -21.29
CA GLU A 530 16.48 -42.79 -20.54
C GLU A 530 16.72 -41.56 -21.44
N PRO A 531 16.20 -40.36 -21.10
CA PRO A 531 16.49 -39.11 -21.81
C PRO A 531 17.70 -38.36 -21.22
N ARG A 532 18.50 -37.75 -22.10
CA ARG A 532 19.73 -37.00 -21.79
C ARG A 532 19.48 -35.68 -21.01
N PRO A 533 20.45 -35.24 -20.17
CA PRO A 533 20.36 -34.02 -19.36
C PRO A 533 20.50 -32.72 -20.18
N ARG A 534 19.83 -31.66 -19.71
CA ARG A 534 19.86 -30.30 -20.32
C ARG A 534 21.16 -29.55 -20.00
N PRO A 535 21.64 -28.67 -20.90
CA PRO A 535 22.88 -27.92 -20.73
C PRO A 535 22.77 -26.87 -19.62
N GLN A 536 23.81 -26.76 -18.78
CA GLN A 536 23.92 -25.72 -17.76
C GLN A 536 24.40 -24.37 -18.35
N PRO A 537 23.98 -23.22 -17.79
CA PRO A 537 24.47 -21.91 -18.21
C PRO A 537 25.98 -21.78 -17.95
N LYS A 538 26.64 -21.01 -18.82
CA LYS A 538 28.10 -20.83 -18.86
C LYS A 538 28.59 -20.20 -17.55
N THR A 539 29.40 -20.94 -16.78
CA THR A 539 30.02 -20.47 -15.54
C THR A 539 30.90 -19.25 -15.82
N TRP A 540 30.75 -18.18 -15.04
CA TRP A 540 31.59 -16.97 -15.11
C TRP A 540 32.96 -17.24 -14.49
N THR A 541 33.93 -16.38 -14.83
CA THR A 541 35.31 -16.45 -14.33
C THR A 541 35.59 -15.35 -13.32
N VAL A 542 36.60 -15.50 -12.46
CA VAL A 542 37.02 -14.45 -11.50
C VAL A 542 37.28 -13.11 -12.21
N SER A 543 37.82 -13.16 -13.44
CA SER A 543 38.02 -11.97 -14.27
C SER A 543 36.72 -11.23 -14.61
N ASP A 544 35.62 -11.96 -14.81
CA ASP A 544 34.31 -11.36 -15.07
C ASP A 544 33.76 -10.66 -13.82
N LEU A 545 33.98 -11.26 -12.64
CA LEU A 545 33.59 -10.66 -11.37
C LEU A 545 34.36 -9.36 -11.08
N ASP A 546 35.67 -9.34 -11.34
CA ASP A 546 36.49 -8.14 -11.16
C ASP A 546 36.08 -7.01 -12.12
N LYS A 547 35.78 -7.34 -13.38
CA LYS A 547 35.23 -6.38 -14.35
C LYS A 547 33.87 -5.85 -13.91
N ALA A 548 32.99 -6.73 -13.45
CA ALA A 548 31.67 -6.34 -12.96
C ALA A 548 31.77 -5.39 -11.76
N ARG A 549 32.65 -5.69 -10.80
CA ARG A 549 32.93 -4.81 -9.65
C ARG A 549 33.50 -3.46 -10.07
N GLY A 550 34.47 -3.44 -11.00
CA GLY A 550 35.04 -2.19 -11.50
C GLY A 550 34.00 -1.28 -12.16
N TRP A 551 33.15 -1.86 -13.01
CA TRP A 551 32.06 -1.14 -13.66
C TRP A 551 31.02 -0.62 -12.65
N LEU A 552 30.57 -1.46 -11.73
CA LEU A 552 29.59 -1.09 -10.71
C LEU A 552 30.15 -0.06 -9.72
N ALA A 553 31.43 -0.10 -9.38
CA ALA A 553 32.04 0.93 -8.52
C ALA A 553 31.98 2.33 -9.15
N GLU A 554 32.01 2.42 -10.49
CA GLU A 554 31.91 3.69 -11.22
C GLU A 554 30.46 4.11 -11.47
N HIS A 555 29.56 3.16 -11.75
CA HIS A 555 28.21 3.45 -12.24
C HIS A 555 27.09 3.27 -11.20
N ASP A 556 27.31 2.45 -10.17
CA ASP A 556 26.35 2.13 -9.11
C ASP A 556 27.06 1.72 -7.80
N PRO A 557 27.83 2.64 -7.17
CA PRO A 557 28.68 2.32 -6.03
C PRO A 557 27.88 1.91 -4.78
N GLU A 558 26.65 2.42 -4.64
CA GLU A 558 25.79 2.12 -3.50
C GLU A 558 25.24 0.69 -3.55
N TRP A 559 24.77 0.23 -4.73
CA TRP A 559 24.32 -1.15 -4.88
C TRP A 559 25.45 -2.15 -4.64
N LEU A 560 26.65 -1.84 -5.16
CA LEU A 560 27.83 -2.68 -4.92
C LEU A 560 28.18 -2.75 -3.42
N ALA A 561 28.13 -1.62 -2.70
CA ALA A 561 28.40 -1.58 -1.26
C ALA A 561 27.44 -2.46 -0.44
N VAL A 562 26.15 -2.54 -0.82
CA VAL A 562 25.17 -3.44 -0.16
C VAL A 562 25.54 -4.91 -0.39
N ARG A 563 25.99 -5.28 -1.59
CA ARG A 563 26.39 -6.67 -1.90
C ARG A 563 27.71 -7.06 -1.25
N ASP A 564 28.68 -6.15 -1.19
CA ASP A 564 29.92 -6.40 -0.44
C ASP A 564 29.65 -6.47 1.07
N TRP A 565 28.72 -5.66 1.61
CA TRP A 565 28.24 -5.83 2.98
C TRP A 565 27.59 -7.20 3.19
N LYS A 566 26.75 -7.67 2.25
CA LYS A 566 26.12 -9.00 2.32
C LYS A 566 27.19 -10.10 2.31
N ILE A 567 28.22 -10.00 1.46
CA ILE A 567 29.37 -10.93 1.46
C ILE A 567 30.09 -10.94 2.81
N ALA A 568 30.30 -9.76 3.42
CA ALA A 568 30.99 -9.64 4.71
C ALA A 568 30.16 -10.15 5.91
N ASN A 569 28.83 -10.19 5.81
CA ASN A 569 27.92 -10.58 6.89
C ASN A 569 27.21 -11.92 6.66
N LEU A 570 27.41 -12.57 5.51
CA LEU A 570 26.93 -13.92 5.28
C LEU A 570 27.65 -14.89 6.22
N SER A 571 26.90 -15.81 6.83
CA SER A 571 27.49 -16.98 7.48
C SER A 571 28.31 -17.74 6.44
N ASP A 572 29.47 -18.26 6.87
CA ASP A 572 30.62 -18.72 6.06
C ASP A 572 30.29 -19.91 5.12
N THR A 573 29.38 -19.67 4.18
CA THR A 573 28.79 -20.64 3.26
C THR A 573 29.24 -20.25 1.86
N THR A 574 30.01 -21.15 1.25
CA THR A 574 30.56 -20.96 -0.11
C THR A 574 29.47 -20.73 -1.15
N SER A 575 28.28 -21.31 -0.94
CA SER A 575 27.11 -21.14 -1.79
C SER A 575 26.48 -19.75 -1.69
N GLY A 576 26.36 -19.19 -0.48
CA GLY A 576 25.84 -17.84 -0.27
C GLY A 576 26.71 -16.79 -0.94
N ARG A 577 28.03 -16.92 -0.75
CA ARG A 577 29.03 -16.04 -1.40
C ARG A 577 28.95 -16.12 -2.92
N GLN A 578 28.96 -17.33 -3.48
CA GLN A 578 28.82 -17.52 -4.93
C GLN A 578 27.51 -16.94 -5.47
N SER A 579 26.41 -17.06 -4.75
CA SER A 579 25.13 -16.48 -5.18
C SER A 579 25.20 -14.95 -5.29
N VAL A 580 25.89 -14.28 -4.36
CA VAL A 580 26.05 -12.82 -4.42
C VAL A 580 27.02 -12.42 -5.54
N GLU A 581 28.13 -13.14 -5.69
CA GLU A 581 29.09 -12.93 -6.78
C GLU A 581 28.45 -13.15 -8.17
N ASN A 582 27.58 -14.16 -8.31
CA ASN A 582 26.77 -14.37 -9.52
C ASN A 582 25.90 -13.14 -9.83
N ALA A 583 25.22 -12.59 -8.82
CA ALA A 583 24.34 -11.45 -9.01
C ALA A 583 25.09 -10.19 -9.47
N ILE A 584 26.32 -9.97 -8.96
CA ILE A 584 27.21 -8.89 -9.39
C ILE A 584 27.54 -9.05 -10.88
N VAL A 585 27.93 -10.26 -11.31
CA VAL A 585 28.28 -10.54 -12.71
C VAL A 585 27.07 -10.43 -13.65
N GLU A 586 25.92 -10.96 -13.27
CA GLU A 586 24.71 -10.91 -14.10
C GLU A 586 24.18 -9.48 -14.26
N ARG A 587 24.21 -8.65 -13.20
CA ARG A 587 23.84 -7.23 -13.31
C ARG A 587 24.74 -6.49 -14.30
N TYR A 588 26.06 -6.72 -14.22
CA TYR A 588 27.01 -6.16 -15.19
C TYR A 588 26.71 -6.62 -16.62
N ARG A 589 26.45 -7.92 -16.84
CA ARG A 589 26.13 -8.46 -18.17
C ARG A 589 24.87 -7.85 -18.76
N HIS A 590 23.80 -7.73 -17.98
CA HIS A 590 22.55 -7.12 -18.44
C HIS A 590 22.71 -5.62 -18.71
N ALA A 591 23.39 -4.89 -17.82
CA ALA A 591 23.60 -3.45 -17.98
C ALA A 591 24.51 -3.09 -19.17
N THR A 592 25.46 -3.97 -19.51
CA THR A 592 26.39 -3.80 -20.63
C THR A 592 26.00 -4.57 -21.89
N SER A 593 24.82 -5.21 -21.89
CA SER A 593 24.34 -5.98 -23.03
C SER A 593 24.24 -5.11 -24.29
N PRO A 594 24.64 -5.61 -25.47
CA PRO A 594 24.39 -4.91 -26.73
C PRO A 594 22.89 -4.81 -27.05
N ASP A 595 22.04 -5.66 -26.47
CA ASP A 595 20.59 -5.62 -26.65
C ASP A 595 19.96 -4.47 -25.83
N PRO A 596 19.29 -3.49 -26.47
CA PRO A 596 18.60 -2.42 -25.75
C PRO A 596 17.48 -2.92 -24.83
N VAL A 597 16.82 -4.04 -25.14
CA VAL A 597 15.73 -4.60 -24.31
C VAL A 597 16.28 -5.15 -23.00
N GLU A 598 17.40 -5.87 -23.05
CA GLU A 598 18.06 -6.38 -21.84
C GLU A 598 18.59 -5.25 -20.96
N ARG A 599 19.12 -4.17 -21.57
CA ARG A 599 19.56 -2.98 -20.84
C ARG A 599 18.40 -2.25 -20.16
N GLU A 600 17.26 -2.11 -20.84
CA GLU A 600 16.08 -1.46 -20.26
C GLU A 600 15.47 -2.33 -19.14
N GLY A 601 15.47 -3.66 -19.32
CA GLY A 601 15.14 -4.60 -18.24
C GLY A 601 16.05 -4.43 -17.03
N ALA A 602 17.37 -4.34 -17.24
CA ALA A 602 18.34 -4.10 -16.19
C ALA A 602 18.09 -2.79 -15.43
N ARG A 603 17.68 -1.73 -16.15
CA ARG A 603 17.33 -0.43 -15.56
C ARG A 603 16.08 -0.53 -14.69
N ALA A 604 15.03 -1.19 -15.16
CA ALA A 604 13.82 -1.39 -14.38
C ALA A 604 14.09 -2.21 -13.10
N THR A 605 14.90 -3.27 -13.20
CA THR A 605 15.33 -4.04 -12.03
C THR A 605 16.22 -3.23 -11.09
N ALA A 606 17.08 -2.35 -11.62
CA ALA A 606 17.93 -1.49 -10.80
C ALA A 606 17.10 -0.49 -9.96
N ILE A 607 16.02 0.06 -10.52
CA ILE A 607 15.08 0.92 -9.79
C ILE A 607 14.37 0.12 -8.69
N ALA A 608 13.84 -1.06 -9.01
CA ALA A 608 13.16 -1.90 -8.02
C ALA A 608 14.11 -2.36 -6.89
N ASP A 609 15.36 -2.67 -7.21
CA ASP A 609 16.39 -3.01 -6.22
C ASP A 609 16.76 -1.82 -5.32
N HIS A 610 16.68 -0.59 -5.85
CA HIS A 610 16.96 0.62 -5.10
C HIS A 610 15.99 0.79 -3.93
N ASP A 611 14.71 0.49 -4.17
CA ASP A 611 13.63 0.56 -3.17
C ASP A 611 13.53 -0.70 -2.29
N SER A 612 14.49 -1.63 -2.40
CA SER A 612 14.42 -2.89 -1.65
C SER A 612 14.68 -2.71 -0.16
N ALA A 613 13.89 -3.41 0.67
CA ALA A 613 14.07 -3.44 2.12
C ALA A 613 15.49 -3.90 2.54
N GLU A 614 16.11 -4.79 1.76
CA GLU A 614 17.51 -5.21 2.00
C GLU A 614 18.49 -4.03 1.96
N ARG A 615 18.28 -3.08 1.04
CA ARG A 615 19.12 -1.89 0.92
C ARG A 615 18.88 -0.92 2.07
N THR A 616 17.62 -0.69 2.43
CA THR A 616 17.23 0.11 3.59
C THR A 616 17.90 -0.40 4.87
N ASP A 617 17.82 -1.71 5.13
CA ASP A 617 18.43 -2.35 6.30
C ASP A 617 19.96 -2.25 6.30
N ALA A 618 20.59 -2.43 5.12
CA ALA A 618 22.03 -2.30 4.98
C ALA A 618 22.52 -0.87 5.25
N ILE A 619 21.81 0.14 4.73
CA ILE A 619 22.13 1.56 4.98
C ILE A 619 21.93 1.89 6.46
N GLN A 620 20.82 1.48 7.05
CA GLN A 620 20.54 1.69 8.47
C GLN A 620 21.63 1.06 9.35
N THR A 621 22.04 -0.18 9.05
CA THR A 621 23.12 -0.88 9.74
C THR A 621 24.46 -0.15 9.59
N GLN A 622 24.79 0.33 8.39
CA GLN A 622 26.03 1.09 8.16
C GLN A 622 26.05 2.41 8.93
N LEU A 623 24.93 3.14 8.97
CA LEU A 623 24.81 4.38 9.71
C LEU A 623 24.88 4.14 11.24
N ALA A 624 24.24 3.07 11.72
CA ALA A 624 24.33 2.64 13.11
C ALA A 624 25.78 2.29 13.50
N ASN A 625 26.49 1.53 12.66
CA ASN A 625 27.90 1.16 12.89
C ASN A 625 28.85 2.36 12.89
N ARG A 626 28.49 3.45 12.22
CA ARG A 626 29.24 4.72 12.22
C ARG A 626 28.87 5.64 13.40
N GLY A 627 27.97 5.21 14.28
CA GLY A 627 27.50 6.00 15.42
C GLY A 627 26.69 7.23 15.00
N VAL A 628 26.05 7.21 13.82
CA VAL A 628 25.19 8.31 13.36
C VAL A 628 23.94 8.34 14.24
N ASP A 629 23.56 9.52 14.72
CA ASP A 629 22.38 9.70 15.56
C ASP A 629 21.08 9.22 14.87
N PRO A 630 20.15 8.53 15.56
CA PRO A 630 18.92 7.99 14.98
C PRO A 630 18.00 9.02 14.28
N ALA A 631 18.01 10.30 14.68
CA ALA A 631 17.26 11.33 13.99
C ALA A 631 17.92 11.68 12.64
N LEU A 632 19.26 11.75 12.59
CA LEU A 632 20.01 11.95 11.35
C LEU A 632 19.95 10.73 10.42
N GLN A 633 19.85 9.52 10.97
CA GLN A 633 19.56 8.31 10.18
C GLN A 633 18.23 8.45 9.44
N ARG A 634 17.16 8.85 10.14
CA ARG A 634 15.83 9.06 9.53
C ARG A 634 15.83 10.14 8.45
N ILE A 635 16.51 11.27 8.69
CA ILE A 635 16.66 12.34 7.69
C ILE A 635 17.44 11.86 6.47
N ARG A 636 18.54 11.12 6.67
CA ARG A 636 19.33 10.57 5.57
C ARG A 636 18.56 9.53 4.76
N MET A 637 17.76 8.68 5.41
CA MET A 637 16.87 7.70 4.77
C MET A 637 15.77 8.38 3.95
N SER A 638 15.15 9.45 4.48
CA SER A 638 14.17 10.25 3.73
C SER A 638 14.79 10.93 2.51
N LEU A 639 15.98 11.53 2.68
CA LEU A 639 16.71 12.14 1.56
C LEU A 639 17.16 11.11 0.51
N GLU A 640 17.42 9.88 0.92
CA GLU A 640 17.79 8.79 0.03
C GLU A 640 16.59 8.35 -0.81
N GLN A 641 15.42 8.17 -0.17
CA GLN A 641 14.13 7.94 -0.86
C GLN A 641 13.76 9.09 -1.81
N ASP A 642 14.01 10.34 -1.41
CA ASP A 642 13.74 11.52 -2.26
C ASP A 642 14.72 11.61 -3.46
N ASN A 643 15.91 11.01 -3.35
CA ASN A 643 16.92 10.95 -4.40
C ASN A 643 16.85 9.66 -5.24
N ALA A 644 15.81 8.84 -5.08
CA ALA A 644 15.63 7.54 -5.74
C ALA A 644 15.50 7.58 -7.28
N ILE A 645 15.72 8.73 -7.90
CA ILE A 645 16.00 8.82 -9.34
C ILE A 645 17.52 8.74 -9.48
N PRO A 646 18.10 7.62 -9.98
CA PRO A 646 19.54 7.52 -10.12
C PRO A 646 20.05 8.71 -10.94
N LEU A 647 20.96 9.50 -10.37
CA LEU A 647 21.59 10.66 -11.05
C LEU A 647 22.30 10.29 -12.35
N HIS A 648 22.48 8.99 -12.62
CA HIS A 648 23.09 8.42 -13.84
C HIS A 648 22.07 7.80 -14.81
N ALA A 649 20.77 7.72 -14.45
CA ALA A 649 19.70 7.46 -15.42
C ALA A 649 19.58 8.60 -16.46
N VAL A 650 20.22 9.73 -16.17
CA VAL A 650 20.64 10.74 -17.13
C VAL A 650 22.16 10.57 -17.32
N VAL A 651 22.60 9.87 -18.37
CA VAL A 651 23.80 10.18 -19.19
C VAL A 651 24.22 8.93 -19.98
N ALA A 652 24.09 8.99 -21.32
CA ALA A 652 25.05 8.48 -22.31
C ALA A 652 24.45 8.69 -23.71
N ARG A 653 24.68 9.87 -24.28
CA ARG A 653 24.50 10.07 -25.72
C ARG A 653 25.53 9.16 -26.42
N PRO A 654 25.16 8.30 -27.37
CA PRO A 654 26.14 7.52 -28.09
C PRO A 654 27.12 8.49 -28.77
N VAL A 655 28.42 8.29 -28.55
CA VAL A 655 29.47 8.99 -29.29
C VAL A 655 29.34 8.56 -30.75
N SER A 656 28.70 9.39 -31.56
CA SER A 656 28.64 9.21 -33.01
C SER A 656 30.03 9.39 -33.60
N HIS A 657 30.77 8.30 -33.77
CA HIS A 657 31.83 8.21 -34.76
C HIS A 657 31.20 8.06 -36.15
N ALA A 658 30.67 9.16 -36.70
CA ALA A 658 30.14 9.20 -38.06
C ALA A 658 30.15 10.63 -38.62
N ALA A 659 31.32 11.26 -38.71
CA ALA A 659 31.53 12.47 -39.51
C ALA A 659 33.03 12.71 -39.78
N GLU A 660 33.74 11.71 -40.30
CA GLU A 660 35.08 11.91 -40.85
C GLU A 660 35.28 11.02 -42.06
N GLN A 661 34.40 11.18 -43.06
CA GLN A 661 34.58 10.57 -44.39
C GLN A 661 33.64 11.22 -45.44
N VAL A 662 33.74 12.54 -45.63
CA VAL A 662 33.35 13.16 -46.91
C VAL A 662 34.31 14.32 -47.19
N ALA A 663 35.48 13.97 -47.72
CA ALA A 663 36.18 14.84 -48.65
C ALA A 663 36.03 14.17 -50.01
N ASP A 664 35.35 14.81 -50.95
CA ASP A 664 35.99 15.37 -52.15
C ASP A 664 34.93 15.81 -53.18
N GLN A 665 35.19 16.96 -53.83
CA GLN A 665 34.71 17.39 -55.15
C GLN A 665 33.36 18.13 -55.35
N PRO A 666 33.24 19.01 -56.39
CA PRO A 666 33.38 20.46 -56.18
C PRO A 666 32.24 21.31 -56.74
N ARG A 667 32.26 22.60 -56.36
CA ARG A 667 31.35 23.67 -56.82
C ARG A 667 31.52 24.00 -58.31
N GLY A 668 30.41 24.06 -59.02
CA GLY A 668 30.20 24.88 -60.23
C GLY A 668 28.76 25.42 -60.22
N VAL A 669 28.55 26.75 -60.15
CA VAL A 669 28.03 27.62 -61.23
C VAL A 669 26.62 27.15 -61.67
N GLU A 670 25.52 27.91 -61.50
CA GLU A 670 25.23 29.16 -62.20
C GLU A 670 23.92 29.78 -61.66
N LEU A 671 23.88 31.10 -61.59
CA LEU A 671 22.71 31.95 -61.34
C LEU A 671 22.33 32.57 -62.69
N ASP A 672 21.09 32.43 -63.15
CA ASP A 672 20.37 33.44 -63.93
C ASP A 672 18.90 33.02 -64.08
N GLN A 673 17.97 33.81 -63.51
CA GLN A 673 17.19 34.86 -64.18
C GLN A 673 16.30 34.36 -65.32
N HIS A 674 14.98 34.33 -65.09
CA HIS A 674 14.05 35.32 -65.65
C HIS A 674 12.58 34.98 -65.39
N LEU A 675 11.81 36.03 -65.03
CA LEU A 675 10.47 36.42 -65.50
C LEU A 675 9.41 35.30 -65.57
N GLY A 676 8.29 35.35 -64.85
CA GLY A 676 7.41 36.49 -64.60
C GLY A 676 5.96 36.06 -64.91
N ARG A 677 5.01 36.88 -64.47
CA ARG A 677 3.57 36.88 -64.82
C ARG A 677 2.63 35.96 -64.02
N ALA A 678 1.92 36.60 -63.08
CA ALA A 678 0.52 36.33 -62.80
C ALA A 678 -0.34 37.41 -63.52
N PRO A 679 -1.68 37.45 -63.42
CA PRO A 679 -2.69 36.41 -63.12
C PRO A 679 -3.78 36.38 -64.22
N ASP A 680 -4.75 35.46 -64.11
CA ASP A 680 -6.21 35.76 -64.11
C ASP A 680 -7.08 34.56 -64.50
N ASP A 681 -8.28 34.61 -63.93
CA ASP A 681 -9.54 33.93 -64.24
C ASP A 681 -9.68 32.44 -63.90
N ALA A 682 -10.51 32.03 -62.94
CA ALA A 682 -11.95 32.23 -62.71
C ALA A 682 -12.81 31.09 -63.30
N LEU A 683 -13.79 30.70 -62.47
CA LEU A 683 -15.04 29.98 -62.74
C LEU A 683 -15.08 28.43 -62.68
N SER A 684 -15.85 27.99 -61.69
CA SER A 684 -16.88 26.92 -61.70
C SER A 684 -16.35 25.48 -61.83
N LEU A 685 -16.61 24.56 -60.90
CA LEU A 685 -17.84 24.22 -60.18
C LEU A 685 -17.52 23.57 -58.82
#